data_AF-A0A4P9ZMX8-F1
#
_entry.id   AF-A0A4P9ZMX8-F1
#
_cell.length_a   1.000
_cell.length_b   1.000
_cell.length_c   1.000
_cell.angle_alpha   90.00
_cell.angle_beta   90.00
_cell.angle_gamma   90.00
#
_symmetry.space_group_name_H-M   'P 1'
#
loop_
_entity.id
_entity.type
_entity.pdbx_description
1 polymer ?
#
loop_
_entity_poly.entity_id
_entity_poly.type
_entity_poly.pdbx_seq_one_letter_code
_entity_poly.pdbx_strand_id
1 'polypeptide(L)'
;MQCYQSLYHKDHSVLSLAATQEYIFCGTQGSCIHAWGAQDFLPKKVLTGHTGSVFSLVLDVGHHTLYSASGDGTVRAWDTTTLTCRFVLHSGPNVGDILSLAYCPQFDTLFMGCQNTSIQWFSPSSPDSRPKSPKELEHISQNSKFFDSATSQTFALELDPSVEHYVVFDNNIQPHSHYGHVYSLLLGSLPNQGADPVLFSGSGDGEVKLWSVSASGISPLRSLKGDITNIFAMTLSEGLLFCGCQDGLIKIWDLETNQMMLRLKAHSDDVLTLVSAYPNLYSASADGSIKIWDRNFQCLWETDGPEGIVLTSILSGPYLVTGSSDQVVKFWHLPEHALGVPPSPHSSLTRPALLTTLEKWITYSSISGSPRYQHDCRRAARFLKTTCEQLGAESRLIPGGYGQNPLVFARFRANAPPDLTNLSLHPGRAPSATDSPSPGSKNAETPTVLVYGHYDVFSVDESLWDSPPFEMHGRDGFLYGRGVTDDKGPILAMLYAVFELHQAQELAHNVEFLIEGEEENGSVGLKEAVQGAGGLFGRPSVILLSNSYWIGEDLPCLTYGLRGAIHSTIQVICDRKDVHSGVSGGAVVEPLQIVLKLVSQLVDDQGRVSIPEFYDSVAPPQRVEDTYYRQIVQRIENRPLDEAELEKLKARLMARWRFPSLTVHKVDVSGPQSNDSIIPHSAQASVSLRVVPNQAIDTVAAQFTEHVQRLFDQLFPGLSPASASGCRLNVTIRNTADWWLGDTTNAYFQAAEQAITNQWGTKPMYIREGGTIGAVPWLEHHFESSAVNIPLGQSSDQAHLSNERIRLKNLLKGKEVMKDFFRGIGQPQAQTSVSENSAIVSPMVAATNTNEATESNSAKPDSDAGLEV
;
A
#
# COMPACT_ATOMS: atom_id res chain seq x y z
N MET A 1 8.75 -17.77 -25.33
CA MET A 1 8.03 -17.34 -26.56
C MET A 1 8.66 -18.03 -27.75
N GLN A 2 7.92 -18.20 -28.85
CA GLN A 2 8.48 -18.65 -30.13
C GLN A 2 8.56 -17.47 -31.09
N CYS A 3 9.65 -17.42 -31.88
CA CYS A 3 9.75 -16.49 -32.99
C CYS A 3 8.76 -16.93 -34.07
N TYR A 4 7.79 -16.07 -34.38
CA TYR A 4 6.76 -16.29 -35.38
C TYR A 4 7.27 -15.97 -36.79
N GLN A 5 8.02 -14.88 -36.94
CA GLN A 5 8.50 -14.40 -38.24
C GLN A 5 9.75 -13.53 -38.09
N SER A 6 10.61 -13.54 -39.10
CA SER A 6 11.82 -12.71 -39.20
C SER A 6 11.86 -11.93 -40.51
N LEU A 7 12.24 -10.65 -40.45
CA LEU A 7 12.53 -9.79 -41.60
C LEU A 7 14.04 -9.50 -41.64
N TYR A 8 14.64 -9.61 -42.82
CA TYR A 8 16.08 -9.42 -43.00
C TYR A 8 16.38 -8.14 -43.76
N HIS A 9 17.25 -7.30 -43.20
CA HIS A 9 17.79 -6.12 -43.82
C HIS A 9 19.17 -6.40 -44.41
N LYS A 10 19.51 -5.75 -45.52
CA LYS A 10 20.84 -5.90 -46.14
C LYS A 10 21.81 -4.92 -45.51
N ASP A 11 22.83 -5.44 -44.83
CA ASP A 11 24.05 -4.75 -44.39
C ASP A 11 23.88 -3.62 -43.36
N HIS A 12 22.70 -3.48 -42.74
CA HIS A 12 22.41 -2.41 -41.78
C HIS A 12 21.65 -2.87 -40.54
N SER A 13 22.13 -2.47 -39.36
CA SER A 13 21.45 -2.65 -38.07
C SER A 13 20.07 -1.98 -38.07
N VAL A 14 19.11 -2.58 -37.36
CA VAL A 14 17.79 -1.97 -37.13
C VAL A 14 17.81 -1.21 -35.82
N LEU A 15 17.72 0.11 -35.89
CA LEU A 15 17.91 1.00 -34.74
C LEU A 15 16.58 1.44 -34.10
N SER A 16 15.52 1.52 -34.89
CA SER A 16 14.22 2.01 -34.44
C SER A 16 13.07 1.32 -35.17
N LEU A 17 11.94 1.18 -34.47
CA LEU A 17 10.73 0.55 -34.99
C LEU A 17 9.51 1.43 -34.71
N ALA A 18 8.56 1.41 -35.64
CA ALA A 18 7.19 1.89 -35.42
C ALA A 18 6.21 1.01 -36.20
N ALA A 19 4.99 0.84 -35.69
CA ALA A 19 3.99 -0.03 -36.30
C ALA A 19 2.63 0.65 -36.42
N THR A 20 2.00 0.43 -37.56
CA THR A 20 0.59 0.72 -37.83
C THR A 20 -0.14 -0.58 -38.15
N GLN A 21 -1.44 -0.52 -38.38
CA GLN A 21 -2.18 -1.70 -38.84
C GLN A 21 -1.75 -2.18 -40.23
N GLU A 22 -1.21 -1.28 -41.06
CA GLU A 22 -0.83 -1.56 -42.45
C GLU A 22 0.67 -1.84 -42.62
N TYR A 23 1.52 -1.13 -41.88
CA TYR A 23 2.96 -1.14 -42.06
C TYR A 23 3.76 -1.30 -40.76
N ILE A 24 4.88 -2.01 -40.86
CA ILE A 24 5.99 -2.00 -39.90
C ILE A 24 7.12 -1.17 -40.50
N PHE A 25 7.51 -0.11 -39.82
CA PHE A 25 8.59 0.79 -40.21
C PHE A 25 9.86 0.45 -39.43
N CYS A 26 10.97 0.28 -40.14
CA CYS A 26 12.27 -0.04 -39.57
C CYS A 26 13.28 1.05 -39.96
N GLY A 27 13.69 1.88 -39.00
CA GLY A 27 14.76 2.85 -39.18
C GLY A 27 16.12 2.16 -39.04
N THR A 28 17.01 2.37 -40.01
CA THR A 28 18.27 1.64 -40.09
C THR A 28 19.48 2.55 -39.89
N GLN A 29 20.61 1.92 -39.56
CA GLN A 29 21.91 2.59 -39.53
C GLN A 29 22.28 3.21 -40.88
N GLY A 30 21.79 2.63 -42.00
CA GLY A 30 22.04 3.05 -43.37
C GLY A 30 21.19 4.22 -43.86
N SER A 31 20.72 5.11 -42.97
CA SER A 31 19.98 6.34 -43.29
C SER A 31 18.64 6.18 -44.01
N CYS A 32 18.06 4.98 -43.98
CA CYS A 32 16.80 4.67 -44.64
C CYS A 32 15.77 4.15 -43.64
N ILE A 33 14.49 4.25 -44.02
CA ILE A 33 13.39 3.61 -43.30
C ILE A 33 12.73 2.61 -44.25
N HIS A 34 12.69 1.34 -43.87
CA HIS A 34 11.99 0.32 -44.65
C HIS A 34 10.57 0.16 -44.13
N ALA A 35 9.59 0.27 -45.03
CA ALA A 35 8.19 -0.04 -44.75
C ALA A 35 7.87 -1.45 -45.26
N TRP A 36 7.48 -2.32 -44.34
CA TRP A 36 7.02 -3.69 -44.59
C TRP A 36 5.53 -3.78 -44.35
N GLY A 37 4.80 -4.62 -45.08
CA GLY A 37 3.38 -4.85 -44.79
C GLY A 37 3.21 -5.56 -43.45
N ALA A 38 2.37 -5.04 -42.56
CA ALA A 38 2.15 -5.60 -41.22
C ALA A 38 1.41 -6.94 -41.24
N GLN A 39 0.65 -7.23 -42.30
CA GLN A 39 -0.11 -8.48 -42.45
C GLN A 39 0.62 -9.53 -43.28
N ASP A 40 1.30 -9.13 -44.36
CA ASP A 40 1.94 -10.05 -45.32
C ASP A 40 3.47 -10.13 -45.16
N PHE A 41 4.06 -9.26 -44.32
CA PHE A 41 5.50 -9.20 -44.07
C PHE A 41 6.35 -8.96 -45.33
N LEU A 42 5.74 -8.44 -46.40
CA LEU A 42 6.44 -8.17 -47.65
C LEU A 42 6.98 -6.73 -47.69
N PRO A 43 8.15 -6.49 -48.31
CA PRO A 43 8.70 -5.15 -48.45
C PRO A 43 7.78 -4.30 -49.35
N LYS A 44 7.43 -3.10 -48.90
CA LYS A 44 6.50 -2.20 -49.60
C LYS A 44 7.22 -1.01 -50.20
N LYS A 45 8.02 -0.30 -49.40
CA LYS A 45 8.79 0.87 -49.85
C LYS A 45 10.01 1.11 -48.96
N VAL A 46 11.02 1.74 -49.52
CA VAL A 46 12.15 2.31 -48.76
C VAL A 46 12.03 3.81 -48.82
N LEU A 47 11.91 4.44 -47.65
CA LEU A 47 11.90 5.89 -47.49
C LEU A 47 13.35 6.36 -47.40
N THR A 48 13.76 7.19 -48.35
CA THR A 48 15.11 7.74 -48.46
C THR A 48 15.06 9.25 -48.28
N GLY A 49 16.15 9.81 -47.74
CA GLY A 49 16.31 11.26 -47.62
C GLY A 49 17.20 11.68 -46.45
N HIS A 50 17.18 10.93 -45.34
CA HIS A 50 18.16 11.12 -44.29
C HIS A 50 19.58 10.84 -44.81
N THR A 51 20.57 11.51 -44.24
CA THR A 51 22.00 11.33 -44.53
C THR A 51 22.78 10.76 -43.35
N GLY A 52 22.09 10.49 -42.24
CA GLY A 52 22.62 9.85 -41.03
C GLY A 52 21.73 8.70 -40.58
N SER A 53 22.18 7.95 -39.58
CA SER A 53 21.43 6.80 -39.03
C SER A 53 20.10 7.23 -38.40
N VAL A 54 19.04 6.43 -38.58
CA VAL A 54 17.69 6.74 -38.07
C VAL A 54 17.48 6.16 -36.67
N PHE A 55 17.66 6.99 -35.65
CA PHE A 55 17.69 6.56 -34.25
C PHE A 55 16.32 6.40 -33.59
N SER A 56 15.30 7.14 -34.03
CA SER A 56 13.99 7.10 -33.40
C SER A 56 12.87 7.29 -34.41
N LEU A 57 11.79 6.53 -34.22
CA LEU A 57 10.56 6.60 -34.98
C LEU A 57 9.39 6.77 -34.00
N VAL A 58 8.49 7.70 -34.27
CA VAL A 58 7.25 7.88 -33.51
C VAL A 58 6.10 8.21 -34.45
N LEU A 59 4.90 7.71 -34.13
CA LEU A 59 3.67 7.98 -34.88
C LEU A 59 2.82 9.02 -34.14
N ASP A 60 2.03 9.79 -34.90
CA ASP A 60 0.91 10.54 -34.34
C ASP A 60 -0.26 9.61 -33.93
N VAL A 61 -1.25 10.12 -33.18
CA VAL A 61 -2.39 9.30 -32.69
C VAL A 61 -3.26 8.74 -33.81
N GLY A 62 -3.35 9.46 -34.93
CA GLY A 62 -4.08 9.00 -36.12
C GLY A 62 -3.30 7.98 -36.94
N HIS A 63 -2.02 7.75 -36.62
CA HIS A 63 -1.08 6.95 -37.40
C HIS A 63 -0.99 7.42 -38.86
N HIS A 64 -1.24 8.71 -39.11
CA HIS A 64 -1.19 9.36 -40.42
C HIS A 64 0.18 9.96 -40.73
N THR A 65 0.94 10.26 -39.68
CA THR A 65 2.27 10.85 -39.78
C THR A 65 3.27 10.02 -38.99
N LEU A 66 4.32 9.58 -39.67
CA LEU A 66 5.50 8.99 -39.06
C LEU A 66 6.56 10.07 -38.94
N TYR A 67 7.10 10.29 -37.75
CA TYR A 67 8.26 11.15 -37.52
C TYR A 67 9.51 10.30 -37.37
N SER A 68 10.60 10.70 -38.02
CA SER A 68 11.90 10.04 -37.91
C SER A 68 13.00 11.00 -37.53
N ALA A 69 13.78 10.66 -36.49
CA ALA A 69 14.95 11.40 -36.06
C ALA A 69 16.23 10.72 -36.52
N SER A 70 17.23 11.52 -36.88
CA SER A 70 18.47 11.05 -37.51
C SER A 70 19.73 11.70 -36.95
N GLY A 71 20.86 11.01 -37.14
CA GLY A 71 22.21 11.55 -36.91
C GLY A 71 22.63 12.66 -37.87
N ASP A 72 21.79 13.00 -38.87
CA ASP A 72 21.99 14.20 -39.69
C ASP A 72 21.45 15.50 -39.05
N GLY A 73 20.96 15.42 -37.81
CA GLY A 73 20.44 16.58 -37.07
C GLY A 73 19.05 17.04 -37.52
N THR A 74 18.34 16.23 -38.32
CA THR A 74 16.99 16.54 -38.80
C THR A 74 15.95 15.56 -38.30
N VAL A 75 14.70 16.04 -38.22
CA VAL A 75 13.52 15.21 -38.10
C VAL A 75 12.73 15.28 -39.41
N ARG A 76 12.23 14.16 -39.91
CA ARG A 76 11.36 14.12 -41.10
C ARG A 76 9.98 13.62 -40.74
N ALA A 77 8.96 14.27 -41.31
CA ALA A 77 7.58 13.83 -41.22
C ALA A 77 7.18 13.13 -42.52
N TRP A 78 6.69 11.91 -42.42
CA TRP A 78 6.28 11.08 -43.55
C TRP A 78 4.79 10.81 -43.48
N ASP A 79 4.13 10.90 -44.62
CA ASP A 79 2.76 10.42 -44.77
C ASP A 79 2.75 8.89 -44.75
N THR A 80 2.00 8.27 -43.83
CA THR A 80 1.96 6.80 -43.72
C THR A 80 1.15 6.13 -44.81
N THR A 81 0.29 6.86 -45.51
CA THR A 81 -0.57 6.34 -46.59
C THR A 81 0.14 6.42 -47.94
N THR A 82 0.70 7.59 -48.28
CA THR A 82 1.43 7.78 -49.56
C THR A 82 2.90 7.37 -49.46
N LEU A 83 3.41 7.22 -48.24
CA LEU A 83 4.81 6.92 -47.95
C LEU A 83 5.77 7.95 -48.55
N THR A 84 5.38 9.24 -48.50
CA THR A 84 6.19 10.37 -49.00
C THR A 84 6.57 11.32 -47.88
N CYS A 85 7.73 11.96 -48.00
CA CYS A 85 8.14 12.99 -47.04
C CYS A 85 7.24 14.22 -47.21
N ARG A 86 6.59 14.65 -46.13
CA ARG A 86 5.77 15.86 -46.09
C ARG A 86 6.63 17.09 -45.83
N PHE A 87 7.50 17.01 -44.81
CA PHE A 87 8.41 18.09 -44.47
C PHE A 87 9.65 17.59 -43.73
N VAL A 88 10.71 18.41 -43.76
CA VAL A 88 11.92 18.25 -42.97
C VAL A 88 12.02 19.36 -41.94
N LEU A 89 12.19 18.98 -40.69
CA LEU A 89 12.42 19.88 -39.56
C LEU A 89 13.92 19.87 -39.23
N HIS A 90 14.55 21.04 -39.37
CA HIS A 90 15.93 21.27 -38.99
C HIS A 90 15.97 21.74 -37.54
N SER A 91 16.70 21.02 -36.70
CA SER A 91 17.10 21.57 -35.41
C SER A 91 18.18 22.62 -35.63
N GLY A 92 18.27 23.61 -34.73
CA GLY A 92 19.26 24.70 -34.82
C GLY A 92 20.73 24.20 -34.87
N PRO A 93 21.69 25.11 -35.11
CA PRO A 93 23.10 24.75 -35.29
C PRO A 93 23.67 24.00 -34.07
N ASN A 94 24.54 23.01 -34.31
CA ASN A 94 25.25 22.21 -33.31
C ASN A 94 24.38 21.28 -32.44
N VAL A 95 23.26 20.78 -32.96
CA VAL A 95 22.43 19.78 -32.25
C VAL A 95 23.11 18.42 -32.09
N GLY A 96 23.92 18.02 -33.08
CA GLY A 96 24.46 16.66 -33.18
C GLY A 96 23.37 15.65 -33.55
N ASP A 97 23.47 14.44 -33.00
CA ASP A 97 22.47 13.40 -33.23
C ASP A 97 21.14 13.73 -32.50
N ILE A 98 20.01 13.47 -33.17
CA ILE A 98 18.69 13.45 -32.51
C ILE A 98 18.37 11.99 -32.16
N LEU A 99 18.38 11.68 -30.87
CA LEU A 99 18.44 10.30 -30.36
C LEU A 99 17.07 9.73 -29.99
N SER A 100 16.13 10.59 -29.57
CA SER A 100 14.80 10.15 -29.12
C SER A 100 13.71 11.13 -29.51
N LEU A 101 12.50 10.58 -29.74
CA LEU A 101 11.29 11.34 -30.05
C LEU A 101 10.15 10.95 -29.11
N ALA A 102 9.28 11.91 -28.81
CA ALA A 102 7.98 11.67 -28.17
C ALA A 102 6.94 12.64 -28.74
N TYR A 103 5.75 12.14 -29.09
CA TYR A 103 4.68 12.96 -29.64
C TYR A 103 3.56 13.17 -28.62
N CYS A 104 3.20 14.41 -28.34
CA CYS A 104 2.11 14.80 -27.45
C CYS A 104 0.85 15.16 -28.24
N PRO A 105 -0.21 14.34 -28.17
CA PRO A 105 -1.40 14.55 -28.99
C PRO A 105 -2.25 15.74 -28.53
N GLN A 106 -2.28 15.98 -27.21
CA GLN A 106 -3.11 17.02 -26.61
C GLN A 106 -2.76 18.43 -27.12
N PHE A 107 -1.49 18.64 -27.47
CA PHE A 107 -1.00 19.92 -27.97
C PHE A 107 -0.47 19.86 -29.41
N ASP A 108 -0.58 18.71 -30.08
CA ASP A 108 0.04 18.45 -31.39
C ASP A 108 1.53 18.87 -31.41
N THR A 109 2.29 18.37 -30.44
CA THR A 109 3.69 18.78 -30.22
C THR A 109 4.62 17.59 -30.25
N LEU A 110 5.62 17.63 -31.13
CA LEU A 110 6.71 16.67 -31.18
C LEU A 110 7.87 17.17 -30.30
N PHE A 111 8.33 16.32 -29.39
CA PHE A 111 9.53 16.51 -28.58
C PHE A 111 10.68 15.69 -29.11
N MET A 112 11.89 16.24 -29.05
CA MET A 112 13.11 15.59 -29.51
C MET A 112 14.24 15.75 -28.49
N GLY A 113 14.90 14.64 -28.18
CA GLY A 113 16.05 14.56 -27.28
C GLY A 113 17.35 14.52 -28.07
N CYS A 114 18.27 15.44 -27.74
CA CYS A 114 19.43 15.73 -28.57
C CYS A 114 20.76 15.34 -27.91
N GLN A 115 21.78 15.11 -28.73
CA GLN A 115 23.16 14.85 -28.28
C GLN A 115 23.76 16.07 -27.57
N ASN A 116 23.43 17.29 -27.98
CA ASN A 116 23.87 18.52 -27.32
C ASN A 116 23.21 18.79 -25.95
N THR A 117 22.57 17.79 -25.33
CA THR A 117 21.91 17.85 -24.01
C THR A 117 20.60 18.66 -23.95
N SER A 118 20.10 19.13 -25.09
CA SER A 118 18.83 19.86 -25.16
C SER A 118 17.63 18.94 -25.35
N ILE A 119 16.47 19.41 -24.88
CA ILE A 119 15.16 18.95 -25.36
C ILE A 119 14.59 20.08 -26.20
N GLN A 120 14.15 19.75 -27.41
CA GLN A 120 13.54 20.71 -28.33
C GLN A 120 12.14 20.26 -28.70
N TRP A 121 11.30 21.19 -29.17
CA TRP A 121 9.95 20.84 -29.61
C TRP A 121 9.45 21.61 -30.82
N PHE A 122 8.51 21.02 -31.52
CA PHE A 122 7.86 21.60 -32.69
C PHE A 122 6.39 21.20 -32.75
N SER A 123 5.54 22.18 -33.03
CA SER A 123 4.12 21.94 -33.29
C SER A 123 3.78 22.38 -34.71
N PRO A 124 3.36 21.47 -35.60
CA PRO A 124 2.95 21.81 -36.96
C PRO A 124 1.78 22.80 -36.98
N SER A 125 0.87 22.68 -36.01
CA SER A 125 -0.32 23.52 -35.88
C SER A 125 -0.06 24.89 -35.25
N SER A 126 1.19 25.17 -34.80
CA SER A 126 1.52 26.47 -34.19
C SER A 126 1.40 27.62 -35.20
N PRO A 127 0.86 28.79 -34.81
CA PRO A 127 0.81 29.98 -35.66
C PRO A 127 2.17 30.44 -36.17
N ASP A 128 3.24 30.16 -35.42
CA ASP A 128 4.60 30.57 -35.77
C ASP A 128 5.24 29.63 -36.81
N SER A 129 4.69 28.42 -37.01
CA SER A 129 5.23 27.42 -37.92
C SER A 129 4.99 27.81 -39.39
N ARG A 130 6.04 28.31 -40.05
CA ARG A 130 6.07 28.53 -41.50
C ARG A 130 7.27 27.84 -42.16
N PRO A 131 7.11 27.33 -43.40
CA PRO A 131 8.24 26.90 -44.22
C PRO A 131 9.28 28.01 -44.38
N LYS A 132 10.55 27.63 -44.38
CA LYS A 132 11.70 28.49 -44.63
C LYS A 132 12.14 28.34 -46.09
N SER A 133 12.54 29.45 -46.68
CA SER A 133 13.14 29.47 -48.01
C SER A 133 14.58 28.91 -47.97
N PRO A 134 15.11 28.38 -49.08
CA PRO A 134 16.49 27.90 -49.17
C PRO A 134 17.54 28.90 -48.67
N LYS A 135 17.36 30.20 -48.97
CA LYS A 135 18.26 31.28 -48.51
C LYS A 135 18.25 31.45 -46.98
N GLU A 136 17.09 31.29 -46.35
CA GLU A 136 16.98 31.36 -44.89
C GLU A 136 17.69 30.17 -44.23
N LEU A 137 17.67 28.99 -44.85
CA LEU A 137 18.35 27.77 -44.37
C LEU A 137 19.87 27.85 -44.53
N GLU A 138 20.37 28.41 -45.64
CA GLU A 138 21.81 28.63 -45.85
C GLU A 138 22.42 29.54 -44.78
N HIS A 139 21.71 30.60 -44.38
CA HIS A 139 22.14 31.48 -43.30
C HIS A 139 22.23 30.78 -41.93
N ILE A 140 21.36 29.80 -41.68
CA ILE A 140 21.36 29.03 -40.43
C ILE A 140 22.52 28.02 -40.41
N SER A 141 22.80 27.38 -41.54
CA SER A 141 23.91 26.44 -41.72
C SER A 141 25.30 27.09 -41.63
N GLN A 142 25.45 28.35 -42.08
CA GLN A 142 26.75 29.03 -42.07
C GLN A 142 27.26 29.47 -40.68
N ASN A 143 26.39 29.55 -39.67
CA ASN A 143 26.75 29.98 -38.31
C ASN A 143 27.39 28.87 -37.45
N SER A 144 27.59 27.65 -37.96
CA SER A 144 28.01 26.47 -37.17
C SER A 144 29.48 26.03 -37.35
N LYS A 145 30.44 26.96 -37.45
CA LYS A 145 31.89 26.62 -37.51
C LYS A 145 32.53 26.57 -36.11
N PHE A 146 32.22 25.56 -35.28
CA PHE A 146 32.90 25.44 -33.97
C PHE A 146 33.53 24.07 -33.64
N PHE A 147 33.44 23.04 -34.50
CA PHE A 147 34.29 21.85 -34.32
C PHE A 147 34.83 21.33 -35.65
N ASP A 148 36.14 21.52 -35.87
CA ASP A 148 36.93 20.87 -36.91
C ASP A 148 37.16 19.40 -36.52
N SER A 149 36.30 18.50 -36.98
CA SER A 149 36.68 17.12 -37.29
C SER A 149 37.00 17.05 -38.79
N ALA A 150 38.05 16.31 -39.17
CA ALA A 150 38.73 16.34 -40.48
C ALA A 150 37.93 15.87 -41.73
N THR A 151 36.61 16.08 -41.75
CA THR A 151 35.71 15.88 -42.89
C THR A 151 34.76 17.07 -43.04
N SER A 152 35.26 18.31 -42.92
CA SER A 152 34.51 19.50 -43.37
C SER A 152 34.51 19.59 -44.89
N GLN A 153 33.75 18.72 -45.55
CA GLN A 153 33.24 19.03 -46.89
C GLN A 153 32.02 19.93 -46.72
N THR A 154 32.11 21.15 -47.22
CA THR A 154 30.96 22.03 -47.41
C THR A 154 30.01 21.37 -48.40
N PHE A 155 29.06 20.59 -47.91
CA PHE A 155 27.91 20.18 -48.70
C PHE A 155 27.02 21.41 -48.87
N ALA A 156 26.92 21.92 -50.10
CA ALA A 156 25.74 22.68 -50.48
C ALA A 156 24.56 21.74 -50.24
N LEU A 157 23.66 22.10 -49.33
CA LEU A 157 22.43 21.35 -49.10
C LEU A 157 21.62 21.40 -50.40
N GLU A 158 21.66 20.33 -51.20
CA GLU A 158 20.70 20.12 -52.28
C GLU A 158 19.34 19.85 -51.62
N LEU A 159 18.62 20.93 -51.33
CA LEU A 159 17.27 20.87 -50.79
C LEU A 159 16.31 20.40 -51.89
N ASP A 160 15.46 19.43 -51.57
CA ASP A 160 14.38 19.01 -52.46
C ASP A 160 13.31 20.12 -52.48
N PRO A 161 13.11 20.82 -53.61
CA PRO A 161 12.15 21.93 -53.67
C PRO A 161 10.69 21.49 -53.53
N SER A 162 10.40 20.18 -53.58
CA SER A 162 9.07 19.62 -53.41
C SER A 162 8.70 19.36 -51.95
N VAL A 163 9.66 19.47 -51.02
CA VAL A 163 9.46 19.19 -49.59
C VAL A 163 9.56 20.48 -48.79
N GLU A 164 8.62 20.70 -47.88
CA GLU A 164 8.66 21.86 -47.00
C GLU A 164 9.77 21.72 -45.96
N HIS A 165 10.45 22.82 -45.65
CA HIS A 165 11.52 22.85 -44.67
C HIS A 165 11.18 23.78 -43.52
N TYR A 166 11.20 23.26 -42.29
CA TYR A 166 10.94 23.99 -41.05
C TYR A 166 12.21 24.06 -40.20
N VAL A 167 12.25 25.00 -39.27
CA VAL A 167 13.35 25.15 -38.31
C VAL A 167 12.75 25.29 -36.92
N VAL A 168 13.34 24.63 -35.93
CA VAL A 168 12.95 24.80 -34.53
C VAL A 168 13.26 26.24 -34.08
N PHE A 169 12.28 26.91 -33.48
CA PHE A 169 12.46 28.26 -32.93
C PHE A 169 13.34 28.24 -31.68
N ASP A 170 14.15 29.28 -31.47
CA ASP A 170 15.02 29.38 -30.28
C ASP A 170 14.24 29.28 -28.96
N ASN A 171 13.01 29.79 -28.92
CA ASN A 171 12.12 29.69 -27.75
C ASN A 171 11.60 28.26 -27.50
N ASN A 172 11.73 27.37 -28.48
CA ASN A 172 11.33 25.97 -28.39
C ASN A 172 12.51 25.04 -28.06
N ILE A 173 13.58 25.61 -27.51
CA ILE A 173 14.78 24.88 -27.12
C ILE A 173 14.92 25.03 -25.60
N GLN A 174 14.94 23.92 -24.89
CA GLN A 174 15.39 23.86 -23.50
C GLN A 174 16.87 23.44 -23.48
N PRO A 175 17.82 24.39 -23.49
CA PRO A 175 19.23 24.08 -23.45
C PRO A 175 19.59 23.49 -22.08
N HIS A 176 20.63 22.64 -22.05
CA HIS A 176 21.12 22.02 -20.81
C HIS A 176 20.01 21.35 -20.00
N SER A 177 19.03 20.76 -20.70
CA SER A 177 17.97 19.98 -20.06
C SER A 177 18.54 18.85 -19.21
N HIS A 178 19.72 18.34 -19.60
CA HIS A 178 20.53 17.35 -18.89
C HIS A 178 22.02 17.71 -18.93
N TYR A 179 22.84 16.98 -18.18
CA TYR A 179 24.31 17.04 -18.24
C TYR A 179 24.93 15.93 -19.10
N GLY A 180 24.10 15.16 -19.79
CA GLY A 180 24.49 14.14 -20.77
C GLY A 180 23.52 14.12 -21.95
N HIS A 181 23.76 13.24 -22.92
CA HIS A 181 22.88 13.05 -24.08
C HIS A 181 21.47 12.63 -23.62
N VAL A 182 20.43 13.08 -24.31
CA VAL A 182 19.04 12.69 -24.01
C VAL A 182 18.67 11.44 -24.80
N TYR A 183 18.91 10.28 -24.23
CA TYR A 183 18.77 8.98 -24.91
C TYR A 183 17.32 8.52 -25.05
N SER A 184 16.45 8.88 -24.10
CA SER A 184 15.06 8.44 -24.12
C SER A 184 14.10 9.56 -23.75
N LEU A 185 13.00 9.64 -24.50
CA LEU A 185 11.84 10.45 -24.19
C LEU A 185 10.62 9.54 -24.10
N LEU A 186 9.77 9.78 -23.12
CA LEU A 186 8.52 9.05 -22.94
C LEU A 186 7.44 10.04 -22.53
N LEU A 187 6.28 9.98 -23.19
CA LEU A 187 5.11 10.71 -22.76
C LEU A 187 4.24 9.82 -21.87
N GLY A 188 3.73 10.39 -20.78
CA GLY A 188 2.81 9.71 -19.88
C GLY A 188 2.01 10.68 -19.04
N SER A 189 1.46 10.18 -17.94
CA SER A 189 0.77 10.97 -16.92
C SER A 189 1.28 10.57 -15.55
N LEU A 190 1.19 11.49 -14.59
CA LEU A 190 1.54 11.20 -13.21
C LEU A 190 0.33 10.65 -12.45
N PRO A 191 0.53 9.69 -11.54
CA PRO A 191 -0.50 9.33 -10.57
C PRO A 191 -0.95 10.59 -9.83
N ASN A 192 -2.27 10.76 -9.67
CA ASN A 192 -2.88 11.79 -8.81
C ASN A 192 -2.82 13.24 -9.34
N GLN A 193 -2.39 13.47 -10.58
CA GLN A 193 -2.38 14.80 -11.20
C GLN A 193 -3.38 14.97 -12.35
N GLY A 194 -4.42 14.12 -12.41
CA GLY A 194 -5.39 14.15 -13.50
C GLY A 194 -4.80 13.65 -14.82
N ALA A 195 -5.40 14.05 -15.95
CA ALA A 195 -5.00 13.62 -17.29
C ALA A 195 -3.90 14.50 -17.93
N ASP A 196 -3.23 15.34 -17.14
CA ASP A 196 -2.24 16.27 -17.68
C ASP A 196 -0.98 15.52 -18.17
N PRO A 197 -0.49 15.84 -19.38
CA PRO A 197 0.61 15.12 -20.00
C PRO A 197 1.95 15.55 -19.38
N VAL A 198 2.74 14.54 -19.06
CA VAL A 198 4.10 14.68 -18.52
C VAL A 198 5.08 14.04 -19.48
N LEU A 199 6.11 14.79 -19.84
CA LEU A 199 7.25 14.30 -20.60
C LEU A 199 8.31 13.81 -19.61
N PHE A 200 8.77 12.58 -19.78
CA PHE A 200 9.88 11.99 -19.06
C PHE A 200 11.10 11.99 -19.99
N SER A 201 12.25 12.43 -19.49
CA SER A 201 13.52 12.40 -20.22
C SER A 201 14.59 11.65 -19.45
N GLY A 202 15.15 10.61 -20.07
CA GLY A 202 16.25 9.81 -19.55
C GLY A 202 17.55 10.15 -20.27
N SER A 203 18.63 10.31 -19.50
CA SER A 203 19.90 10.83 -20.01
C SER A 203 21.12 10.03 -19.56
N GLY A 204 22.26 10.29 -20.22
CA GLY A 204 23.59 9.85 -19.83
C GLY A 204 24.11 10.46 -18.52
N ASP A 205 23.44 11.45 -17.94
CA ASP A 205 23.73 11.90 -16.57
C ASP A 205 23.15 10.98 -15.48
N GLY A 206 22.36 9.97 -15.90
CA GLY A 206 21.72 8.99 -15.03
C GLY A 206 20.48 9.49 -14.29
N GLU A 207 20.00 10.69 -14.61
CA GLU A 207 18.74 11.23 -14.11
C GLU A 207 17.59 10.95 -15.07
N VAL A 208 16.38 10.80 -14.49
CA VAL A 208 15.14 10.99 -15.23
C VAL A 208 14.50 12.30 -14.81
N LYS A 209 14.28 13.22 -15.74
CA LYS A 209 13.58 14.48 -15.47
C LYS A 209 12.16 14.42 -15.99
N LEU A 210 11.26 15.00 -15.21
CA LEU A 210 9.82 15.08 -15.48
C LEU A 210 9.50 16.52 -15.82
N TRP A 211 8.76 16.71 -16.90
CA TRP A 211 8.39 18.02 -17.41
C TRP A 211 6.89 18.10 -17.63
N SER A 212 6.27 19.17 -17.13
CA SER A 212 4.89 19.49 -17.44
C SER A 212 4.84 19.96 -18.88
N VAL A 213 3.92 19.39 -19.65
CA VAL A 213 3.73 19.77 -21.05
C VAL A 213 2.57 20.75 -21.16
N SER A 214 2.75 21.78 -21.99
CA SER A 214 1.76 22.81 -22.30
C SER A 214 1.84 23.19 -23.78
N ALA A 215 0.88 23.97 -24.27
CA ALA A 215 0.92 24.53 -25.62
C ALA A 215 2.17 25.40 -25.87
N SER A 216 2.73 26.02 -24.83
CA SER A 216 3.95 26.84 -24.89
C SER A 216 5.26 26.04 -24.80
N GLY A 217 5.20 24.72 -24.61
CA GLY A 217 6.38 23.86 -24.44
C GLY A 217 6.42 23.18 -23.08
N ILE A 218 7.63 22.98 -22.55
CA ILE A 218 7.87 22.24 -21.31
C ILE A 218 8.29 23.13 -20.15
N SER A 219 7.90 22.74 -18.94
CA SER A 219 8.41 23.32 -17.69
C SER A 219 8.85 22.22 -16.71
N PRO A 220 9.93 22.42 -15.96
CA PRO A 220 10.46 21.38 -15.07
C PRO A 220 9.49 21.10 -13.92
N LEU A 221 9.14 19.83 -13.71
CA LEU A 221 8.35 19.37 -12.57
C LEU A 221 9.23 18.75 -11.49
N ARG A 222 10.08 17.79 -11.88
CA ARG A 222 10.85 16.97 -10.92
C ARG A 222 12.06 16.33 -11.58
N SER A 223 13.03 15.90 -10.77
CA SER A 223 14.11 15.00 -11.19
C SER A 223 14.13 13.78 -10.26
N LEU A 224 14.16 12.59 -10.85
CA LEU A 224 14.36 11.30 -10.19
C LEU A 224 15.85 10.98 -10.28
N LYS A 225 16.53 11.07 -9.13
CA LYS A 225 17.98 10.94 -9.04
C LYS A 225 18.36 9.63 -8.38
N GLY A 226 19.21 8.86 -9.05
CA GLY A 226 19.84 7.65 -8.49
C GLY A 226 21.34 7.63 -8.77
N ASP A 227 21.92 6.44 -8.90
CA ASP A 227 23.32 6.29 -9.32
C ASP A 227 23.54 6.80 -10.75
N ILE A 228 24.75 7.32 -11.02
CA ILE A 228 25.17 7.87 -12.32
C ILE A 228 25.36 6.72 -13.33
N THR A 229 24.26 6.25 -13.91
CA THR A 229 24.22 5.21 -14.95
C THR A 229 23.31 5.66 -16.06
N ASN A 230 23.74 5.58 -17.32
CA ASN A 230 22.94 6.05 -18.47
C ASN A 230 21.54 5.43 -18.50
N ILE A 231 20.52 6.24 -18.83
CA ILE A 231 19.13 5.79 -19.00
C ILE A 231 18.81 5.69 -20.49
N PHE A 232 18.86 4.48 -21.05
CA PHE A 232 18.69 4.24 -22.48
C PHE A 232 17.23 4.05 -22.90
N ALA A 233 16.39 3.48 -22.03
CA ALA A 233 15.00 3.20 -22.34
C ALA A 233 14.09 3.48 -21.14
N MET A 234 12.84 3.82 -21.43
CA MET A 234 11.81 4.02 -20.41
C MET A 234 10.47 3.45 -20.84
N THR A 235 9.71 2.91 -19.90
CA THR A 235 8.31 2.53 -20.11
C THR A 235 7.49 2.74 -18.83
N LEU A 236 6.18 2.90 -18.96
CA LEU A 236 5.25 3.13 -17.86
C LEU A 236 4.26 1.97 -17.74
N SER A 237 3.97 1.57 -16.50
CA SER A 237 2.92 0.59 -16.21
C SER A 237 2.43 0.77 -14.79
N GLU A 238 1.12 0.86 -14.56
CA GLU A 238 0.51 0.86 -13.22
C GLU A 238 1.12 1.86 -12.22
N GLY A 239 1.42 3.09 -12.68
CA GLY A 239 2.05 4.14 -11.85
C GLY A 239 3.55 3.94 -11.57
N LEU A 240 4.16 2.92 -12.18
CA LEU A 240 5.59 2.66 -12.13
C LEU A 240 6.27 3.15 -13.42
N LEU A 241 7.43 3.76 -13.25
CA LEU A 241 8.36 4.07 -14.33
C LEU A 241 9.51 3.06 -14.29
N PHE A 242 9.68 2.35 -15.39
CA PHE A 242 10.78 1.42 -15.59
C PHE A 242 11.85 2.10 -16.44
N CYS A 243 13.10 2.06 -16.00
CA CYS A 243 14.23 2.67 -16.68
C CYS A 243 15.28 1.60 -17.00
N GLY A 244 15.51 1.34 -18.28
CA GLY A 244 16.57 0.47 -18.78
C GLY A 244 17.87 1.25 -18.77
N CYS A 245 18.85 0.73 -18.03
CA CYS A 245 20.08 1.43 -17.72
C CYS A 245 21.32 0.69 -18.22
N GLN A 246 22.45 1.40 -18.16
CA GLN A 246 23.78 0.82 -18.29
C GLN A 246 24.01 -0.33 -17.29
N ASP A 247 24.92 -1.24 -17.65
CA ASP A 247 25.32 -2.41 -16.86
C ASP A 247 24.13 -3.35 -16.56
N GLY A 248 23.18 -3.48 -17.49
CA GLY A 248 22.08 -4.44 -17.38
C GLY A 248 21.12 -4.22 -16.23
N LEU A 249 21.00 -2.97 -15.77
CA LEU A 249 20.12 -2.59 -14.68
C LEU A 249 18.77 -2.12 -15.20
N ILE A 250 17.71 -2.50 -14.49
CA ILE A 250 16.40 -1.88 -14.60
C ILE A 250 16.11 -1.18 -13.27
N LYS A 251 16.00 0.15 -13.30
CA LYS A 251 15.54 0.94 -12.15
C LYS A 251 14.03 1.09 -12.23
N ILE A 252 13.35 0.83 -11.13
CA ILE A 252 11.88 0.89 -11.05
C ILE A 252 11.52 1.98 -10.06
N TRP A 253 10.83 2.99 -10.54
CA TRP A 253 10.39 4.15 -9.77
C TRP A 253 8.89 4.11 -9.57
N ASP A 254 8.48 4.38 -8.35
CA ASP A 254 7.09 4.68 -8.05
C ASP A 254 6.86 6.16 -8.31
N LEU A 255 6.02 6.51 -9.29
CA LEU A 255 5.76 7.90 -9.63
C LEU A 255 4.82 8.60 -8.64
N GLU A 256 4.07 7.83 -7.85
CA GLU A 256 3.19 8.38 -6.83
C GLU A 256 4.01 8.85 -5.63
N THR A 257 4.89 7.97 -5.12
CA THR A 257 5.76 8.28 -3.98
C THR A 257 7.07 8.96 -4.37
N ASN A 258 7.42 8.93 -5.66
CA ASN A 258 8.68 9.44 -6.23
C ASN A 258 9.92 8.78 -5.61
N GLN A 259 9.78 7.53 -5.18
CA GLN A 259 10.85 6.73 -4.62
C GLN A 259 11.27 5.63 -5.58
N MET A 260 12.57 5.32 -5.60
CA MET A 260 13.07 4.14 -6.27
C MET A 260 12.61 2.91 -5.48
N MET A 261 11.84 2.05 -6.13
CA MET A 261 11.32 0.81 -5.54
C MET A 261 12.35 -0.30 -5.56
N LEU A 262 12.96 -0.50 -6.73
CA LEU A 262 13.83 -1.65 -6.96
C LEU A 262 14.92 -1.29 -7.97
N ARG A 263 16.09 -1.85 -7.73
CA ARG A 263 17.18 -1.94 -8.69
C ARG A 263 17.34 -3.41 -9.07
N LEU A 264 16.88 -3.77 -10.27
CA LEU A 264 16.93 -5.13 -10.77
C LEU A 264 18.15 -5.30 -11.67
N LYS A 265 19.07 -6.20 -11.31
CA LYS A 265 20.13 -6.66 -12.22
C LYS A 265 19.51 -7.67 -13.18
N ALA A 266 19.00 -7.16 -14.30
CA ALA A 266 18.19 -7.89 -15.26
C ALA A 266 19.06 -8.64 -16.29
N HIS A 267 20.16 -8.01 -16.71
CA HIS A 267 20.97 -8.41 -17.86
C HIS A 267 22.47 -8.33 -17.55
N SER A 268 23.32 -8.95 -18.36
CA SER A 268 24.78 -8.87 -18.21
C SER A 268 25.39 -7.62 -18.83
N ASP A 269 24.68 -6.98 -19.76
CA ASP A 269 25.08 -5.77 -20.50
C ASP A 269 23.90 -4.79 -20.58
N ASP A 270 24.08 -3.61 -21.18
CA ASP A 270 23.15 -2.48 -21.20
C ASP A 270 21.71 -2.84 -21.61
N VAL A 271 20.72 -2.37 -20.84
CA VAL A 271 19.30 -2.55 -21.19
C VAL A 271 18.85 -1.45 -22.14
N LEU A 272 18.80 -1.77 -23.43
CA LEU A 272 18.58 -0.80 -24.51
C LEU A 272 17.11 -0.56 -24.83
N THR A 273 16.21 -1.48 -24.46
CA THR A 273 14.78 -1.33 -24.73
C THR A 273 13.92 -1.97 -23.66
N LEU A 274 12.79 -1.33 -23.36
CA LEU A 274 11.78 -1.77 -22.41
C LEU A 274 10.40 -1.57 -23.01
N VAL A 275 9.54 -2.56 -22.82
CA VAL A 275 8.15 -2.54 -23.25
C VAL A 275 7.29 -3.14 -22.14
N SER A 276 6.19 -2.48 -21.77
CA SER A 276 5.22 -3.04 -20.84
C SER A 276 3.97 -3.51 -21.56
N ALA A 277 3.54 -4.75 -21.28
CA ALA A 277 2.22 -5.26 -21.62
C ALA A 277 1.67 -6.00 -20.38
N TYR A 278 0.73 -5.39 -19.68
CA TYR A 278 0.25 -5.89 -18.39
C TYR A 278 -0.17 -7.37 -18.46
N PRO A 279 0.26 -8.22 -17.50
CA PRO A 279 0.99 -7.90 -16.26
C PRO A 279 2.53 -7.94 -16.37
N ASN A 280 3.08 -8.08 -17.58
CA ASN A 280 4.48 -8.38 -17.80
C ASN A 280 5.30 -7.15 -18.24
N LEU A 281 6.57 -7.17 -17.88
CA LEU A 281 7.59 -6.30 -18.43
C LEU A 281 8.48 -7.11 -19.39
N TYR A 282 8.79 -6.53 -20.54
CA TYR A 282 9.70 -7.09 -21.53
C TYR A 282 10.94 -6.21 -21.57
N SER A 283 12.11 -6.82 -21.43
CA SER A 283 13.39 -6.13 -21.55
C SER A 283 14.27 -6.81 -22.58
N ALA A 284 15.05 -6.01 -23.31
CA ALA A 284 16.09 -6.53 -24.15
C ALA A 284 17.37 -5.69 -24.04
N SER A 285 18.49 -6.35 -24.31
CA SER A 285 19.80 -5.90 -23.87
C SER A 285 20.85 -6.01 -24.97
N ALA A 286 21.94 -5.29 -24.77
CA ALA A 286 23.16 -5.41 -25.56
C ALA A 286 23.83 -6.79 -25.44
N ASP A 287 23.50 -7.56 -24.39
CA ASP A 287 23.91 -8.97 -24.28
C ASP A 287 23.16 -9.90 -25.26
N GLY A 288 22.24 -9.35 -26.05
CA GLY A 288 21.46 -10.06 -27.06
C GLY A 288 20.30 -10.87 -26.52
N SER A 289 20.07 -10.86 -25.20
CA SER A 289 18.95 -11.55 -24.59
C SER A 289 17.69 -10.68 -24.52
N ILE A 290 16.55 -11.36 -24.61
CA ILE A 290 15.21 -10.81 -24.34
C ILE A 290 14.68 -11.56 -23.12
N LYS A 291 14.19 -10.84 -22.12
CA LYS A 291 13.61 -11.41 -20.89
C LYS A 291 12.18 -10.92 -20.67
N ILE A 292 11.37 -11.81 -20.11
CA ILE A 292 10.01 -11.50 -19.65
C ILE A 292 10.01 -11.56 -18.13
N TRP A 293 9.50 -10.51 -17.51
CA TRP A 293 9.39 -10.39 -16.07
C TRP A 293 7.92 -10.42 -15.67
N ASP A 294 7.62 -11.19 -14.63
CA ASP A 294 6.31 -11.14 -13.99
C ASP A 294 6.15 -9.89 -13.12
N ARG A 295 4.98 -9.79 -12.48
CA ARG A 295 4.62 -8.73 -11.54
C ARG A 295 5.52 -8.63 -10.30
N ASN A 296 6.32 -9.67 -10.01
CA ASN A 296 7.24 -9.74 -8.89
C ASN A 296 8.70 -9.56 -9.35
N PHE A 297 8.92 -9.21 -10.62
CA PHE A 297 10.23 -9.07 -11.25
C PHE A 297 11.03 -10.38 -11.24
N GLN A 298 10.34 -11.51 -11.27
CA GLN A 298 10.92 -12.81 -11.55
C GLN A 298 10.99 -13.03 -13.06
N CYS A 299 12.15 -13.50 -13.53
CA CYS A 299 12.33 -13.84 -14.93
C CYS A 299 11.49 -15.09 -15.26
N LEU A 300 10.42 -14.90 -16.03
CA LEU A 300 9.56 -15.99 -16.51
C LEU A 300 10.16 -16.72 -17.71
N TRP A 301 10.89 -15.97 -18.54
CA TRP A 301 11.43 -16.48 -19.78
C TRP A 301 12.62 -15.65 -20.25
N GLU A 302 13.57 -16.31 -20.89
CA GLU A 302 14.75 -15.75 -21.51
C GLU A 302 15.00 -16.43 -22.85
N THR A 303 15.54 -15.70 -23.82
CA THR A 303 15.93 -16.27 -25.12
C THR A 303 17.26 -17.02 -25.04
N ASP A 304 17.42 -18.07 -25.84
CA ASP A 304 18.62 -18.90 -25.87
C ASP A 304 19.76 -18.20 -26.64
N GLY A 305 20.65 -17.51 -25.92
CA GLY A 305 21.95 -17.02 -26.42
C GLY A 305 21.93 -15.81 -27.38
N PRO A 306 23.05 -15.09 -27.53
CA PRO A 306 23.09 -13.85 -28.30
C PRO A 306 23.08 -14.12 -29.81
N GLU A 307 22.03 -13.67 -30.50
CA GLU A 307 22.01 -13.58 -31.97
C GLU A 307 22.37 -12.17 -32.48
N GLY A 308 22.69 -11.23 -31.59
CA GLY A 308 23.05 -9.84 -31.90
C GLY A 308 22.54 -8.90 -30.80
N ILE A 309 23.03 -7.66 -30.75
CA ILE A 309 22.57 -6.64 -29.79
C ILE A 309 21.11 -6.31 -30.12
N VAL A 310 20.19 -6.43 -29.16
CA VAL A 310 18.79 -6.02 -29.36
C VAL A 310 18.67 -4.54 -29.08
N LEU A 311 18.43 -3.75 -30.13
CA LEU A 311 18.54 -2.29 -30.10
C LEU A 311 17.20 -1.60 -29.86
N THR A 312 16.10 -2.21 -30.27
CA THR A 312 14.76 -1.61 -30.20
C THR A 312 13.68 -2.66 -30.09
N SER A 313 12.58 -2.32 -29.42
CA SER A 313 11.40 -3.17 -29.35
C SER A 313 10.11 -2.36 -29.24
N ILE A 314 9.01 -2.89 -29.79
CA ILE A 314 7.67 -2.32 -29.73
C ILE A 314 6.61 -3.43 -29.62
N LEU A 315 5.39 -3.06 -29.21
CA LEU A 315 4.22 -3.93 -29.36
C LEU A 315 3.51 -3.65 -30.68
N SER A 316 3.11 -4.70 -31.39
CA SER A 316 2.26 -4.60 -32.56
C SER A 316 1.28 -5.77 -32.58
N GLY A 317 0.01 -5.50 -32.23
CA GLY A 317 -1.01 -6.53 -32.08
C GLY A 317 -0.59 -7.62 -31.07
N PRO A 318 -0.65 -8.91 -31.41
CA PRO A 318 -0.25 -10.02 -30.55
C PRO A 318 1.27 -10.28 -30.50
N TYR A 319 2.08 -9.36 -31.01
CA TYR A 319 3.52 -9.56 -31.14
C TYR A 319 4.32 -8.52 -30.37
N LEU A 320 5.36 -8.99 -29.69
CA LEU A 320 6.53 -8.18 -29.37
C LEU A 320 7.43 -8.20 -30.62
N VAL A 321 7.77 -7.03 -31.14
CA VAL A 321 8.64 -6.89 -32.32
C VAL A 321 9.98 -6.34 -31.87
N THR A 322 11.08 -6.99 -32.22
CA THR A 322 12.45 -6.58 -31.83
C THR A 322 13.33 -6.36 -33.04
N GLY A 323 14.11 -5.29 -33.04
CA GLY A 323 15.14 -5.00 -34.05
C GLY A 323 16.54 -5.09 -33.46
N SER A 324 17.48 -5.65 -34.21
CA SER A 324 18.82 -5.98 -33.70
C SER A 324 19.96 -5.58 -34.65
N SER A 325 21.18 -5.61 -34.11
CA SER A 325 22.42 -5.32 -34.84
C SER A 325 22.81 -6.39 -35.86
N ASP A 326 22.18 -7.57 -35.79
CA ASP A 326 22.31 -8.68 -36.73
C ASP A 326 21.46 -8.47 -38.00
N GLN A 327 20.87 -7.27 -38.16
CA GLN A 327 20.10 -6.87 -39.34
C GLN A 327 18.74 -7.57 -39.43
N VAL A 328 18.24 -8.13 -38.33
CA VAL A 328 16.97 -8.85 -38.28
C VAL A 328 15.92 -8.07 -37.49
N VAL A 329 14.67 -8.15 -37.94
CA VAL A 329 13.48 -7.83 -37.14
C VAL A 329 12.74 -9.12 -36.83
N LYS A 330 12.53 -9.43 -35.56
CA LYS A 330 11.83 -10.65 -35.12
C LYS A 330 10.48 -10.33 -34.49
N PHE A 331 9.51 -11.19 -34.76
CA PHE A 331 8.17 -11.12 -34.20
C PHE A 331 7.99 -12.27 -33.21
N TRP A 332 7.75 -11.93 -31.95
CA TRP A 332 7.56 -12.90 -30.87
C TRP A 332 6.11 -12.93 -30.46
N HIS A 333 5.47 -14.09 -30.54
CA HIS A 333 4.06 -14.21 -30.17
C HIS A 333 3.90 -14.10 -28.65
N LEU A 334 3.01 -13.20 -28.22
CA LEU A 334 2.68 -12.99 -26.82
C LEU A 334 1.65 -14.03 -26.36
N PRO A 335 1.78 -14.59 -25.13
CA PRO A 335 0.74 -15.45 -24.56
C PRO A 335 -0.60 -14.70 -24.45
N GLU A 336 -1.74 -15.37 -24.66
CA GLU A 336 -3.08 -14.74 -24.64
C GLU A 336 -3.39 -13.94 -23.35
N HIS A 337 -2.76 -14.29 -22.22
CA HIS A 337 -2.88 -13.54 -20.96
C HIS A 337 -2.15 -12.19 -20.93
N ALA A 338 -1.20 -11.93 -21.83
CA ALA A 338 -0.41 -10.69 -21.90
C ALA A 338 -1.07 -9.61 -22.78
N LEU A 339 -2.19 -9.94 -23.45
CA LEU A 339 -2.86 -9.08 -24.41
C LEU A 339 -3.94 -8.15 -23.81
N GLY A 340 -4.00 -8.05 -22.48
CA GLY A 340 -4.71 -6.98 -21.81
C GLY A 340 -6.13 -6.73 -22.35
N VAL A 341 -6.95 -7.78 -22.44
CA VAL A 341 -8.39 -7.56 -22.48
C VAL A 341 -8.78 -7.27 -21.04
N PRO A 342 -9.05 -6.01 -20.63
CA PRO A 342 -9.72 -5.78 -19.37
C PRO A 342 -11.02 -6.58 -19.41
N PRO A 343 -11.40 -7.30 -18.33
CA PRO A 343 -12.74 -7.84 -18.28
C PRO A 343 -13.71 -6.69 -18.53
N SER A 344 -14.52 -6.82 -19.58
CA SER A 344 -15.54 -5.87 -19.95
C SER A 344 -16.29 -5.38 -18.71
N PRO A 345 -16.49 -4.06 -18.51
CA PRO A 345 -17.21 -3.54 -17.35
C PRO A 345 -18.72 -3.74 -17.50
N HIS A 346 -19.17 -4.91 -17.95
CA HIS A 346 -20.58 -5.26 -17.99
C HIS A 346 -20.74 -6.78 -17.81
N SER A 347 -20.78 -7.24 -16.57
CA SER A 347 -21.69 -8.34 -16.22
C SER A 347 -22.22 -8.17 -14.81
N SER A 348 -23.52 -7.91 -14.77
CA SER A 348 -24.48 -8.05 -13.66
C SER A 348 -24.08 -7.55 -12.27
N LEU A 349 -24.68 -6.41 -11.92
CA LEU A 349 -25.26 -6.23 -10.59
C LEU A 349 -26.00 -7.51 -10.19
N THR A 350 -25.48 -8.25 -9.21
CA THR A 350 -26.23 -8.76 -8.05
C THR A 350 -25.32 -9.53 -7.09
N ARG A 351 -25.40 -9.16 -5.79
CA ARG A 351 -24.58 -9.56 -4.60
C ARG A 351 -23.24 -8.81 -4.50
N PRO A 352 -22.98 -8.08 -3.40
CA PRO A 352 -22.71 -6.63 -3.38
C PRO A 352 -21.26 -6.23 -3.71
N ALA A 353 -21.08 -5.03 -4.28
CA ALA A 353 -19.78 -4.44 -4.69
C ALA A 353 -18.67 -4.56 -3.63
N LEU A 354 -19.03 -4.48 -2.34
CA LEU A 354 -18.14 -4.75 -1.21
C LEU A 354 -17.43 -6.11 -1.34
N LEU A 355 -18.17 -7.19 -1.63
CA LEU A 355 -17.60 -8.54 -1.74
C LEU A 355 -16.66 -8.64 -2.94
N THR A 356 -17.01 -8.04 -4.08
CA THR A 356 -16.14 -8.03 -5.27
C THR A 356 -14.87 -7.21 -5.03
N THR A 357 -14.97 -6.09 -4.31
CA THR A 357 -13.79 -5.32 -3.89
C THR A 357 -12.92 -6.12 -2.93
N LEU A 358 -13.53 -6.79 -1.94
CA LEU A 358 -12.81 -7.63 -0.98
C LEU A 358 -12.11 -8.79 -1.68
N GLU A 359 -12.81 -9.52 -2.55
CA GLU A 359 -12.26 -10.61 -3.37
C GLU A 359 -10.99 -10.16 -4.10
N LYS A 360 -11.05 -9.01 -4.79
CA LYS A 360 -9.89 -8.42 -5.47
C LYS A 360 -8.79 -8.04 -4.49
N TRP A 361 -9.13 -7.43 -3.35
CA TRP A 361 -8.13 -6.95 -2.39
C TRP A 361 -7.40 -8.09 -1.66
N ILE A 362 -8.04 -9.24 -1.49
CA ILE A 362 -7.46 -10.46 -0.92
C ILE A 362 -6.38 -11.05 -1.84
N THR A 363 -6.46 -10.83 -3.16
CA THR A 363 -5.45 -11.34 -4.11
C THR A 363 -4.05 -10.75 -3.93
N TYR A 364 -3.94 -9.61 -3.22
CA TYR A 364 -2.66 -9.03 -2.87
C TYR A 364 -2.12 -9.67 -1.59
N SER A 365 -1.05 -10.45 -1.74
CA SER A 365 -0.24 -11.02 -0.65
C SER A 365 0.55 -9.94 0.09
N SER A 366 -0.15 -9.02 0.75
CA SER A 366 0.40 -7.87 1.48
C SER A 366 1.05 -8.26 2.81
N ILE A 367 2.00 -9.19 2.81
CA ILE A 367 2.71 -9.62 4.01
C ILE A 367 3.81 -8.61 4.35
N SER A 368 3.67 -7.90 5.47
CA SER A 368 4.65 -6.91 5.95
C SER A 368 5.93 -7.57 6.49
N GLY A 369 6.99 -6.76 6.69
CA GLY A 369 8.28 -7.23 7.21
C GLY A 369 9.12 -8.10 6.27
N SER A 370 8.64 -8.43 5.06
CA SER A 370 9.33 -9.26 4.07
C SER A 370 9.57 -8.51 2.75
N PRO A 371 10.84 -8.32 2.32
CA PRO A 371 11.17 -7.66 1.05
C PRO A 371 10.52 -8.32 -0.18
N ARG A 372 10.23 -9.62 -0.11
CA ARG A 372 9.55 -10.38 -1.18
C ARG A 372 8.15 -9.85 -1.49
N TYR A 373 7.43 -9.39 -0.48
CA TYR A 373 6.02 -9.00 -0.58
C TYR A 373 5.82 -7.47 -0.58
N GLN A 374 6.91 -6.70 -0.54
CA GLN A 374 6.86 -5.23 -0.49
C GLN A 374 6.10 -4.63 -1.69
N HIS A 375 6.27 -5.21 -2.88
CA HIS A 375 5.52 -4.79 -4.06
C HIS A 375 4.01 -5.06 -3.90
N ASP A 376 3.63 -6.22 -3.37
CA ASP A 376 2.23 -6.57 -3.13
C ASP A 376 1.58 -5.68 -2.07
N CYS A 377 2.31 -5.34 -1.01
CA CYS A 377 1.86 -4.37 -0.01
C CYS A 377 1.56 -3.02 -0.65
N ARG A 378 2.45 -2.50 -1.51
CA ARG A 378 2.22 -1.24 -2.22
C ARG A 378 1.05 -1.32 -3.21
N ARG A 379 0.90 -2.44 -3.92
CA ARG A 379 -0.27 -2.65 -4.80
C ARG A 379 -1.57 -2.71 -4.02
N ALA A 380 -1.59 -3.36 -2.86
CA ALA A 380 -2.75 -3.38 -1.95
C ALA A 380 -3.11 -1.95 -1.49
N ALA A 381 -2.11 -1.13 -1.14
CA ALA A 381 -2.30 0.27 -0.78
C ALA A 381 -2.86 1.10 -1.95
N ARG A 382 -2.26 0.99 -3.15
CA ARG A 382 -2.74 1.69 -4.36
C ARG A 382 -4.15 1.25 -4.77
N PHE A 383 -4.45 -0.04 -4.65
CA PHE A 383 -5.78 -0.56 -4.89
C PHE A 383 -6.80 0.07 -3.94
N LEU A 384 -6.49 0.11 -2.63
CA LEU A 384 -7.37 0.74 -1.65
C LEU A 384 -7.53 2.24 -1.94
N LYS A 385 -6.43 2.95 -2.18
CA LYS A 385 -6.42 4.38 -2.54
C LYS A 385 -7.30 4.67 -3.76
N THR A 386 -7.15 3.89 -4.83
CA THR A 386 -7.94 4.02 -6.07
C THR A 386 -9.40 3.66 -5.82
N THR A 387 -9.67 2.65 -5.00
CA THR A 387 -11.03 2.29 -4.59
C THR A 387 -11.69 3.44 -3.83
N CYS A 388 -10.98 4.07 -2.89
CA CYS A 388 -11.48 5.25 -2.18
C CYS A 388 -11.82 6.40 -3.13
N GLU A 389 -10.98 6.69 -4.13
CA GLU A 389 -11.26 7.73 -5.14
C GLU A 389 -12.49 7.38 -6.00
N GLN A 390 -12.61 6.13 -6.44
CA GLN A 390 -13.78 5.65 -7.19
C GLN A 390 -15.08 5.77 -6.39
N LEU A 391 -15.00 5.64 -5.06
CA LEU A 391 -16.11 5.84 -4.14
C LEU A 391 -16.33 7.32 -3.77
N GLY A 392 -15.52 8.25 -4.29
CA GLY A 392 -15.71 9.70 -4.13
C GLY A 392 -14.91 10.35 -3.00
N ALA A 393 -13.89 9.67 -2.45
CA ALA A 393 -12.98 10.26 -1.48
C ALA A 393 -11.83 11.04 -2.14
N GLU A 394 -11.32 12.06 -1.44
CA GLU A 394 -9.98 12.59 -1.71
C GLU A 394 -8.95 11.61 -1.10
N SER A 395 -8.14 10.91 -1.90
CA SER A 395 -7.20 9.91 -1.39
C SER A 395 -5.77 10.12 -1.88
N ARG A 396 -4.80 9.75 -1.03
CA ARG A 396 -3.37 9.80 -1.34
C ARG A 396 -2.60 8.78 -0.51
N LEU A 397 -1.45 8.34 -1.00
CA LEU A 397 -0.50 7.58 -0.20
C LEU A 397 0.40 8.52 0.62
N ILE A 398 0.60 8.19 1.89
CA ILE A 398 1.59 8.82 2.76
C ILE A 398 2.83 7.92 2.77
N PRO A 399 4.03 8.43 2.41
CA PRO A 399 5.24 7.65 2.46
C PRO A 399 5.52 7.12 3.87
N GLY A 400 5.80 5.82 3.97
CA GLY A 400 6.35 5.23 5.19
C GLY A 400 7.83 5.56 5.37
N GLY A 401 8.40 5.07 6.48
CA GLY A 401 9.86 5.09 6.69
C GLY A 401 10.62 4.35 5.58
N TYR A 402 11.94 4.55 5.48
CA TYR A 402 12.75 3.87 4.46
C TYR A 402 12.59 2.34 4.55
N GLY A 403 12.22 1.71 3.44
CA GLY A 403 11.98 0.27 3.37
C GLY A 403 10.60 -0.19 3.86
N GLN A 404 9.77 0.72 4.40
CA GLN A 404 8.45 0.41 4.92
C GLN A 404 7.34 0.66 3.90
N ASN A 405 6.19 0.05 4.18
CA ASN A 405 4.98 0.20 3.42
C ASN A 405 4.32 1.58 3.61
N PRO A 406 3.69 2.14 2.55
CA PRO A 406 2.99 3.43 2.66
C PRO A 406 1.70 3.31 3.47
N LEU A 407 1.20 4.43 3.96
CA LEU A 407 -0.13 4.51 4.57
C LEU A 407 -1.11 5.04 3.52
N VAL A 408 -2.36 4.59 3.56
CA VAL A 408 -3.44 5.11 2.74
C VAL A 408 -4.23 6.14 3.52
N PHE A 409 -4.25 7.37 3.01
CA PHE A 409 -5.15 8.42 3.47
C PHE A 409 -6.33 8.54 2.52
N ALA A 410 -7.55 8.60 3.05
CA ALA A 410 -8.73 8.97 2.26
C ALA A 410 -9.68 9.86 3.07
N ARG A 411 -10.25 10.90 2.47
CA ARG A 411 -11.19 11.82 3.12
C ARG A 411 -12.49 11.91 2.34
N PHE A 412 -13.59 11.60 3.01
CA PHE A 412 -14.94 11.99 2.62
C PHE A 412 -15.32 13.27 3.34
N ARG A 413 -15.79 14.27 2.60
CA ARG A 413 -16.31 15.51 3.19
C ARG A 413 -17.76 15.32 3.58
N ALA A 414 -18.17 15.94 4.68
CA ALA A 414 -19.59 16.00 5.02
C ALA A 414 -20.39 16.64 3.87
N ASN A 415 -21.53 16.06 3.56
CA ASN A 415 -22.41 16.52 2.49
C ASN A 415 -23.90 16.51 2.87
N ALA A 416 -24.21 16.17 4.13
CA ALA A 416 -25.55 16.37 4.66
C ALA A 416 -25.87 17.88 4.84
N PRO A 417 -27.14 18.29 4.69
CA PRO A 417 -27.56 19.65 4.99
C PRO A 417 -27.22 20.03 6.43
N PRO A 418 -26.76 21.26 6.71
CA PRO A 418 -26.50 21.71 8.07
C PRO A 418 -27.81 21.64 8.87
N ASP A 419 -27.77 20.94 10.00
CA ASP A 419 -28.90 20.84 10.90
C ASP A 419 -29.20 22.22 11.52
N LEU A 420 -30.19 22.92 10.96
CA LEU A 420 -30.61 24.25 11.38
C LEU A 420 -31.18 24.29 12.81
N THR A 421 -31.29 23.15 13.50
CA THR A 421 -31.75 23.08 14.90
C THR A 421 -30.65 23.35 15.93
N ASN A 422 -29.36 23.37 15.54
CA ASN A 422 -28.22 23.39 16.45
C ASN A 422 -27.53 24.77 16.66
N LEU A 423 -28.22 25.89 16.40
CA LEU A 423 -27.65 27.25 16.52
C LEU A 423 -27.80 27.92 17.90
N SER A 424 -28.00 27.18 18.99
CA SER A 424 -28.24 27.82 20.31
C SER A 424 -27.73 27.02 21.50
N LEU A 425 -26.41 26.90 21.68
CA LEU A 425 -25.82 26.51 22.97
C LEU A 425 -24.49 27.24 23.25
N HIS A 426 -24.59 28.53 23.57
CA HIS A 426 -23.64 29.17 24.50
C HIS A 426 -24.43 29.83 25.64
N PRO A 427 -24.20 29.45 26.91
CA PRO A 427 -24.83 30.10 28.04
C PRO A 427 -24.05 31.37 28.39
N GLY A 428 -24.70 32.54 28.25
CA GLY A 428 -24.26 33.75 28.92
C GLY A 428 -24.24 35.00 28.06
N ARG A 429 -25.34 35.76 28.15
CA ARG A 429 -25.47 37.24 28.24
C ARG A 429 -26.65 37.70 27.39
N ALA A 430 -27.66 38.29 28.05
CA ALA A 430 -28.79 38.92 27.37
C ALA A 430 -28.26 39.99 26.38
N PRO A 431 -28.80 40.08 25.15
CA PRO A 431 -28.33 41.09 24.20
C PRO A 431 -28.80 42.47 24.64
N SER A 432 -27.86 43.40 24.83
CA SER A 432 -28.19 44.82 24.84
C SER A 432 -28.46 45.27 23.39
N ALA A 433 -29.53 46.01 23.19
CA ALA A 433 -29.98 46.51 21.90
C ALA A 433 -29.08 47.64 21.36
N THR A 434 -27.82 47.36 21.05
CA THR A 434 -26.93 48.21 20.26
C THR A 434 -25.74 47.38 19.77
N ASP A 435 -25.95 46.42 18.87
CA ASP A 435 -24.86 45.90 18.03
C ASP A 435 -25.49 45.32 16.76
N SER A 436 -25.24 46.01 15.66
CA SER A 436 -25.56 45.52 14.32
C SER A 436 -24.51 44.46 13.97
N PRO A 437 -24.85 43.27 13.47
CA PRO A 437 -23.85 42.25 13.21
C PRO A 437 -23.02 42.62 11.97
N SER A 438 -21.73 42.82 12.19
CA SER A 438 -20.71 42.82 11.14
C SER A 438 -20.63 41.42 10.50
N PRO A 439 -20.58 41.29 9.17
CA PRO A 439 -20.48 39.99 8.51
C PRO A 439 -19.03 39.48 8.61
N GLY A 440 -18.75 38.54 9.51
CA GLY A 440 -17.43 37.90 9.54
C GLY A 440 -16.97 37.25 10.85
N SER A 441 -17.82 36.46 11.53
CA SER A 441 -17.38 35.72 12.74
C SER A 441 -17.72 34.23 12.68
N LYS A 442 -16.68 33.45 12.34
CA LYS A 442 -16.37 32.06 12.73
C LYS A 442 -17.34 30.94 12.32
N ASN A 443 -17.04 30.33 11.18
CA ASN A 443 -17.48 28.97 10.84
C ASN A 443 -17.06 28.01 11.96
N ALA A 444 -18.02 27.32 12.59
CA ALA A 444 -17.70 26.10 13.32
C ALA A 444 -17.21 25.06 12.30
N GLU A 445 -15.98 24.55 12.44
CA GLU A 445 -15.47 23.49 11.57
C GLU A 445 -16.31 22.23 11.75
N THR A 446 -16.70 21.58 10.64
CA THR A 446 -17.45 20.34 10.66
C THR A 446 -16.65 19.24 11.37
N PRO A 447 -17.23 18.49 12.32
CA PRO A 447 -16.52 17.44 13.05
C PRO A 447 -15.95 16.36 12.11
N THR A 448 -14.85 15.74 12.54
CA THR A 448 -14.14 14.72 11.75
C THR A 448 -14.04 13.41 12.54
N VAL A 449 -14.38 12.28 11.91
CA VAL A 449 -14.10 10.94 12.43
C VAL A 449 -12.86 10.39 11.75
N LEU A 450 -11.89 9.89 12.53
CA LEU A 450 -10.73 9.18 12.01
C LEU A 450 -10.97 7.67 12.08
N VAL A 451 -11.03 6.99 10.96
CA VAL A 451 -11.06 5.53 10.85
C VAL A 451 -9.63 5.02 10.76
N TYR A 452 -9.24 4.13 11.67
CA TYR A 452 -7.94 3.44 11.67
C TYR A 452 -8.10 1.95 11.35
N GLY A 453 -7.12 1.39 10.63
CA GLY A 453 -6.99 -0.03 10.31
C GLY A 453 -5.67 -0.34 9.60
N HIS A 454 -5.49 -1.57 9.14
CA HIS A 454 -4.31 -1.97 8.37
C HIS A 454 -4.61 -2.90 7.19
N TYR A 455 -3.80 -2.81 6.13
CA TYR A 455 -3.96 -3.63 4.93
C TYR A 455 -2.94 -4.76 4.81
N ASP A 456 -1.87 -4.70 5.61
CA ASP A 456 -0.91 -5.80 5.70
C ASP A 456 -1.48 -6.97 6.48
N VAL A 457 -0.94 -8.15 6.22
CA VAL A 457 -1.47 -9.42 6.73
C VAL A 457 -0.35 -10.31 7.25
N PHE A 458 -0.67 -11.16 8.23
CA PHE A 458 0.28 -12.13 8.75
C PHE A 458 0.76 -13.15 7.69
N SER A 459 1.96 -13.69 7.89
CA SER A 459 2.54 -14.69 6.99
C SER A 459 1.71 -15.99 6.90
N VAL A 460 1.93 -16.75 5.82
CA VAL A 460 1.13 -17.94 5.51
C VAL A 460 2.01 -19.14 5.19
N ASP A 461 1.64 -20.29 5.74
CA ASP A 461 2.05 -21.62 5.27
C ASP A 461 0.90 -22.23 4.47
N GLU A 462 1.02 -22.24 3.14
CA GLU A 462 -0.03 -22.70 2.22
C GLU A 462 -0.41 -24.17 2.43
N SER A 463 0.47 -25.00 3.01
CA SER A 463 0.20 -26.43 3.21
C SER A 463 -0.85 -26.70 4.29
N LEU A 464 -1.11 -25.72 5.15
CA LEU A 464 -2.08 -25.82 6.26
C LEU A 464 -3.48 -25.29 5.90
N TRP A 465 -3.69 -24.86 4.66
CA TRP A 465 -4.95 -24.26 4.19
C TRP A 465 -5.76 -25.23 3.33
N ASP A 466 -7.08 -25.22 3.53
CA ASP A 466 -8.02 -26.00 2.72
C ASP A 466 -8.20 -25.43 1.31
N SER A 467 -7.98 -24.13 1.16
CA SER A 467 -8.11 -23.37 -0.09
C SER A 467 -6.98 -22.34 -0.19
N PRO A 468 -6.56 -21.93 -1.40
CA PRO A 468 -5.50 -20.93 -1.56
C PRO A 468 -5.75 -19.69 -0.70
N PRO A 469 -4.78 -19.25 0.13
CA PRO A 469 -5.00 -18.20 1.13
C PRO A 469 -5.25 -16.82 0.53
N PHE A 470 -4.76 -16.54 -0.68
CA PHE A 470 -4.93 -15.27 -1.38
C PHE A 470 -5.98 -15.34 -2.49
N GLU A 471 -6.88 -16.32 -2.40
CA GLU A 471 -8.11 -16.39 -3.20
C GLU A 471 -9.28 -16.44 -2.21
N MET A 472 -10.28 -15.57 -2.38
CA MET A 472 -11.40 -15.53 -1.44
C MET A 472 -12.40 -16.64 -1.77
N HIS A 473 -12.67 -17.52 -0.81
CA HIS A 473 -13.58 -18.65 -1.01
C HIS A 473 -14.77 -18.60 -0.04
N GLY A 474 -15.99 -18.65 -0.58
CA GLY A 474 -17.21 -18.75 0.24
C GLY A 474 -17.53 -20.20 0.62
N ARG A 475 -17.67 -20.51 1.91
CA ARG A 475 -18.07 -21.83 2.42
C ARG A 475 -18.91 -21.69 3.70
N ASP A 476 -20.06 -22.37 3.75
CA ASP A 476 -20.95 -22.46 4.93
C ASP A 476 -21.34 -21.12 5.57
N GLY A 477 -21.50 -20.07 4.76
CA GLY A 477 -21.84 -18.72 5.23
C GLY A 477 -20.65 -17.90 5.74
N PHE A 478 -19.43 -18.42 5.57
CA PHE A 478 -18.17 -17.74 5.82
C PHE A 478 -17.44 -17.44 4.52
N LEU A 479 -16.60 -16.41 4.55
CA LEU A 479 -15.62 -16.08 3.53
C LEU A 479 -14.25 -16.43 4.08
N TYR A 480 -13.51 -17.28 3.38
CA TYR A 480 -12.16 -17.72 3.73
C TYR A 480 -11.13 -16.96 2.88
N GLY A 481 -10.01 -16.60 3.49
CA GLY A 481 -8.89 -15.92 2.84
C GLY A 481 -8.05 -15.16 3.87
N ARG A 482 -6.74 -15.04 3.64
CA ARG A 482 -5.85 -14.29 4.54
C ARG A 482 -6.18 -12.80 4.47
N GLY A 483 -6.52 -12.23 5.62
CA GLY A 483 -6.88 -10.83 5.82
C GLY A 483 -8.36 -10.51 5.68
N VAL A 484 -9.23 -11.51 5.48
CA VAL A 484 -10.69 -11.27 5.39
C VAL A 484 -11.29 -10.78 6.70
N THR A 485 -10.76 -11.18 7.85
CA THR A 485 -11.18 -10.70 9.17
C THR A 485 -10.17 -9.70 9.75
N ASP A 486 -8.89 -9.82 9.38
CA ASP A 486 -7.77 -9.08 9.97
C ASP A 486 -6.87 -8.46 8.88
N ASP A 487 -7.16 -7.28 8.34
CA ASP A 487 -8.24 -6.33 8.70
C ASP A 487 -8.96 -5.77 7.44
N LYS A 488 -8.77 -6.41 6.27
CA LYS A 488 -9.27 -5.91 4.98
C LYS A 488 -10.80 -5.90 4.91
N GLY A 489 -11.46 -6.94 5.41
CA GLY A 489 -12.93 -7.02 5.45
C GLY A 489 -13.56 -5.89 6.27
N PRO A 490 -13.18 -5.72 7.54
CA PRO A 490 -13.66 -4.62 8.37
C PRO A 490 -13.42 -3.23 7.79
N ILE A 491 -12.24 -2.96 7.22
CA ILE A 491 -11.94 -1.68 6.55
C ILE A 491 -12.94 -1.41 5.43
N LEU A 492 -13.20 -2.39 4.55
CA LEU A 492 -14.16 -2.24 3.46
C LEU A 492 -15.59 -2.09 3.99
N ALA A 493 -15.97 -2.73 5.10
CA ALA A 493 -17.27 -2.51 5.72
C ALA A 493 -17.45 -1.05 6.19
N MET A 494 -16.42 -0.45 6.82
CA MET A 494 -16.46 0.96 7.19
C MET A 494 -16.46 1.88 5.97
N LEU A 495 -15.63 1.60 4.96
CA LEU A 495 -15.55 2.38 3.72
C LEU A 495 -16.87 2.41 2.96
N TYR A 496 -17.50 1.26 2.77
CA TYR A 496 -18.79 1.16 2.08
C TYR A 496 -19.94 1.77 2.89
N ALA A 497 -19.88 1.75 4.22
CA ALA A 497 -20.85 2.46 5.06
C ALA A 497 -20.80 3.97 4.85
N VAL A 498 -19.58 4.55 4.84
CA VAL A 498 -19.36 5.97 4.57
C VAL A 498 -19.76 6.33 3.15
N PHE A 499 -19.37 5.51 2.17
CA PHE A 499 -19.76 5.69 0.77
C PHE A 499 -21.29 5.72 0.58
N GLU A 500 -22.02 4.78 1.19
CA GLU A 500 -23.49 4.75 1.09
C GLU A 500 -24.13 6.01 1.67
N LEU A 501 -23.65 6.49 2.83
CA LEU A 501 -24.12 7.75 3.42
C LEU A 501 -23.77 8.95 2.55
N HIS A 502 -22.55 9.00 2.02
CA HIS A 502 -22.10 10.09 1.16
C HIS A 502 -22.92 10.14 -0.13
N GLN A 503 -23.17 9.00 -0.78
CA GLN A 503 -24.03 8.93 -1.97
C GLN A 503 -25.48 9.32 -1.67
N ALA A 504 -25.99 8.99 -0.50
CA ALA A 504 -27.31 9.39 -0.03
C ALA A 504 -27.41 10.87 0.40
N GLN A 505 -26.29 11.62 0.42
CA GLN A 505 -26.21 12.98 0.98
C GLN A 505 -26.62 13.03 2.47
N GLU A 506 -26.28 11.98 3.22
CA GLU A 506 -26.59 11.82 4.65
C GLU A 506 -25.33 11.86 5.54
N LEU A 507 -24.15 12.11 4.97
CA LEU A 507 -22.91 12.14 5.74
C LEU A 507 -22.75 13.49 6.45
N ALA A 508 -23.01 13.51 7.77
CA ALA A 508 -22.99 14.73 8.59
C ALA A 508 -21.59 15.18 9.06
N HIS A 509 -20.60 14.28 9.01
CA HIS A 509 -19.24 14.52 9.50
C HIS A 509 -18.22 14.28 8.40
N ASN A 510 -17.05 14.91 8.49
CA ASN A 510 -15.93 14.48 7.68
C ASN A 510 -15.49 13.09 8.17
N VAL A 511 -15.09 12.22 7.26
CA VAL A 511 -14.51 10.91 7.62
C VAL A 511 -13.17 10.76 6.94
N GLU A 512 -12.14 10.55 7.75
CA GLU A 512 -10.76 10.35 7.32
C GLU A 512 -10.37 8.90 7.59
N PHE A 513 -9.81 8.22 6.62
CA PHE A 513 -9.23 6.88 6.76
C PHE A 513 -7.72 7.02 6.87
N LEU A 514 -7.13 6.41 7.91
CA LEU A 514 -5.71 6.22 8.13
C LEU A 514 -5.45 4.72 8.18
N ILE A 515 -5.10 4.13 7.02
CA ILE A 515 -4.87 2.69 6.91
C ILE A 515 -3.39 2.42 6.70
N GLU A 516 -2.73 1.73 7.63
CA GLU A 516 -1.29 1.42 7.55
C GLU A 516 -1.01 0.05 6.91
N GLY A 517 0.27 -0.24 6.68
CA GLY A 517 0.74 -1.49 6.08
C GLY A 517 1.86 -2.17 6.86
N GLU A 518 1.99 -1.89 8.16
CA GLU A 518 3.03 -2.46 9.03
C GLU A 518 2.49 -2.95 10.38
N GLU A 519 1.18 -3.06 10.59
CA GLU A 519 0.61 -3.40 11.90
C GLU A 519 1.09 -4.78 12.38
N GLU A 520 1.08 -5.76 11.47
CA GLU A 520 1.52 -7.14 11.73
C GLU A 520 3.04 -7.24 11.89
N ASN A 521 3.74 -6.15 11.63
CA ASN A 521 5.17 -5.96 11.81
C ASN A 521 5.46 -4.87 12.87
N GLY A 522 4.50 -4.56 13.74
CA GLY A 522 4.67 -3.67 14.91
C GLY A 522 4.45 -2.18 14.64
N SER A 523 3.72 -1.83 13.59
CA SER A 523 3.42 -0.45 13.15
C SER A 523 4.68 0.43 12.99
N VAL A 524 5.77 -0.16 12.50
CA VAL A 524 7.06 0.53 12.40
C VAL A 524 6.98 1.65 11.36
N GLY A 525 7.27 2.89 11.78
CA GLY A 525 7.23 4.06 10.90
C GLY A 525 5.89 4.80 10.86
N LEU A 526 4.83 4.26 11.51
CA LEU A 526 3.52 4.90 11.58
C LEU A 526 3.60 6.31 12.18
N LYS A 527 4.29 6.44 13.32
CA LYS A 527 4.38 7.68 14.10
C LYS A 527 5.04 8.78 13.29
N GLU A 528 6.16 8.46 12.66
CA GLU A 528 6.96 9.35 11.84
C GLU A 528 6.19 9.76 10.58
N ALA A 529 5.46 8.82 9.94
CA ALA A 529 4.67 9.10 8.75
C ALA A 529 3.49 10.04 9.04
N VAL A 530 2.74 9.81 10.12
CA VAL A 530 1.61 10.66 10.53
C VAL A 530 2.10 12.06 10.90
N GLN A 531 3.18 12.17 11.69
CA GLN A 531 3.78 13.45 12.05
C GLN A 531 4.37 14.19 10.84
N GLY A 532 4.94 13.46 9.88
CA GLY A 532 5.55 13.99 8.66
C GLY A 532 4.53 14.41 7.59
N ALA A 533 3.25 14.08 7.73
CA ALA A 533 2.20 14.33 6.74
C ALA A 533 1.78 15.82 6.60
N GLY A 534 2.53 16.77 7.19
CA GLY A 534 2.41 18.20 6.87
C GLY A 534 1.06 18.83 7.25
N GLY A 535 0.43 18.40 8.34
CA GLY A 535 -0.88 18.90 8.78
C GLY A 535 -2.06 18.32 8.00
N LEU A 536 -1.86 17.19 7.31
CA LEU A 536 -2.93 16.49 6.59
C LEU A 536 -4.11 16.11 7.51
N PHE A 537 -3.80 15.68 8.73
CA PHE A 537 -4.77 15.31 9.75
C PHE A 537 -5.10 16.51 10.64
N GLY A 538 -6.39 16.77 10.82
CA GLY A 538 -6.87 17.68 11.86
C GLY A 538 -6.96 17.00 13.21
N ARG A 539 -7.62 17.63 14.18
CA ARG A 539 -8.04 16.97 15.43
C ARG A 539 -9.36 16.26 15.19
N PRO A 540 -9.39 14.92 15.06
CA PRO A 540 -10.65 14.20 14.99
C PRO A 540 -11.47 14.37 16.29
N SER A 541 -12.76 14.11 16.22
CA SER A 541 -13.65 14.08 17.38
C SER A 541 -13.65 12.70 18.04
N VAL A 542 -13.43 11.65 17.24
CA VAL A 542 -13.33 10.26 17.67
C VAL A 542 -12.47 9.47 16.68
N ILE A 543 -11.74 8.49 17.20
CA ILE A 543 -11.00 7.49 16.43
C ILE A 543 -11.84 6.21 16.42
N LEU A 544 -12.26 5.75 15.25
CA LEU A 544 -13.02 4.52 15.05
C LEU A 544 -12.10 3.43 14.49
N LEU A 545 -12.18 2.23 15.03
CA LEU A 545 -11.51 1.06 14.48
C LEU A 545 -12.38 -0.19 14.60
N SER A 546 -12.05 -1.21 13.82
CA SER A 546 -12.76 -2.49 13.79
C SER A 546 -11.80 -3.67 13.63
N ASN A 547 -10.76 -3.70 14.45
CA ASN A 547 -9.80 -4.79 14.47
C ASN A 547 -9.88 -5.52 15.81
N SER A 548 -10.97 -6.26 16.01
CA SER A 548 -11.14 -7.16 17.15
C SER A 548 -12.27 -8.15 16.89
N TYR A 549 -12.44 -9.11 17.81
CA TYR A 549 -13.34 -10.24 17.65
C TYR A 549 -14.37 -10.32 18.77
N TRP A 550 -15.55 -10.85 18.45
CA TRP A 550 -16.50 -11.26 19.47
C TRP A 550 -15.94 -12.43 20.28
N ILE A 551 -16.29 -12.49 21.57
CA ILE A 551 -15.89 -13.61 22.44
C ILE A 551 -16.55 -14.95 22.05
N GLY A 552 -17.58 -14.93 21.20
CA GLY A 552 -18.32 -16.10 20.74
C GLY A 552 -18.97 -15.89 19.37
N GLU A 553 -19.91 -16.75 19.01
CA GLU A 553 -20.44 -16.86 17.65
C GLU A 553 -21.77 -16.13 17.39
N ASP A 554 -22.56 -15.82 18.41
CA ASP A 554 -23.92 -15.28 18.18
C ASP A 554 -24.20 -14.00 18.99
N LEU A 555 -23.21 -13.51 19.74
CA LEU A 555 -23.38 -12.38 20.64
C LEU A 555 -22.47 -11.22 20.23
N PRO A 556 -23.07 -10.09 19.81
CA PRO A 556 -22.28 -8.94 19.47
C PRO A 556 -21.54 -8.39 20.69
N CYS A 557 -20.32 -7.94 20.46
CA CYS A 557 -19.46 -7.39 21.49
C CYS A 557 -19.07 -5.95 21.15
N LEU A 558 -18.66 -5.20 22.17
CA LEU A 558 -18.06 -3.88 22.04
C LEU A 558 -16.76 -3.87 22.85
N THR A 559 -15.63 -3.66 22.19
CA THR A 559 -14.31 -3.75 22.83
C THR A 559 -13.94 -2.42 23.44
N TYR A 560 -13.64 -2.41 24.74
CA TYR A 560 -13.28 -1.20 25.48
C TYR A 560 -11.88 -1.28 26.12
N GLY A 561 -11.11 -2.33 25.88
CA GLY A 561 -9.73 -2.36 26.33
C GLY A 561 -8.90 -3.47 25.71
N LEU A 562 -7.62 -3.18 25.50
CA LEU A 562 -6.61 -4.09 24.95
C LEU A 562 -5.43 -4.14 25.91
N ARG A 563 -4.70 -5.26 25.88
CA ARG A 563 -3.43 -5.36 26.61
C ARG A 563 -2.33 -4.71 25.80
N GLY A 564 -1.29 -4.24 26.49
CA GLY A 564 -0.02 -3.95 25.85
C GLY A 564 0.84 -5.20 25.79
N ALA A 565 1.94 -5.11 25.05
CA ALA A 565 2.90 -6.19 24.87
C ALA A 565 4.34 -5.66 24.92
N ILE A 566 5.22 -6.41 25.58
CA ILE A 566 6.66 -6.24 25.52
C ILE A 566 7.24 -7.56 25.00
N HIS A 567 7.89 -7.53 23.84
CA HIS A 567 8.62 -8.67 23.31
C HIS A 567 10.10 -8.55 23.63
N SER A 568 10.68 -9.60 24.20
CA SER A 568 12.08 -9.61 24.61
C SER A 568 12.77 -10.95 24.36
N THR A 569 14.10 -10.92 24.31
CA THR A 569 14.95 -12.10 24.23
C THR A 569 15.94 -12.12 25.40
N ILE A 570 16.08 -13.29 26.03
CA ILE A 570 17.08 -13.57 27.07
C ILE A 570 18.11 -14.52 26.46
N GLN A 571 19.32 -14.04 26.23
CA GLN A 571 20.37 -14.79 25.57
C GLN A 571 21.59 -14.96 26.48
N VAL A 572 22.13 -16.17 26.54
CA VAL A 572 23.41 -16.46 27.19
C VAL A 572 24.38 -16.95 26.13
N ILE A 573 25.55 -16.31 26.05
CA ILE A 573 26.63 -16.65 25.12
C ILE A 573 27.89 -16.91 25.94
N CYS A 574 28.62 -17.98 25.64
CA CYS A 574 29.95 -18.20 26.20
C CYS A 574 31.01 -18.22 25.09
N ASP A 575 32.19 -17.69 25.40
CA ASP A 575 33.33 -17.54 24.47
C ASP A 575 34.03 -18.88 24.17
N ARG A 576 33.32 -19.78 23.48
CA ARG A 576 33.81 -21.07 22.98
C ARG A 576 32.96 -21.52 21.79
N LYS A 577 33.38 -22.59 21.12
CA LYS A 577 32.56 -23.27 20.10
C LYS A 577 31.61 -24.28 20.73
N ASP A 578 30.63 -24.74 19.95
CA ASP A 578 29.80 -25.89 20.34
C ASP A 578 30.70 -27.12 20.55
N VAL A 579 30.42 -27.91 21.60
CA VAL A 579 31.24 -29.08 21.98
C VAL A 579 30.39 -30.34 22.10
N HIS A 580 31.01 -31.52 21.98
CA HIS A 580 30.30 -32.79 22.09
C HIS A 580 29.86 -33.06 23.55
N SER A 581 28.58 -33.31 23.78
CA SER A 581 28.01 -33.47 25.13
C SER A 581 28.58 -34.66 25.89
N GLY A 582 28.81 -35.79 25.22
CA GLY A 582 29.45 -36.96 25.84
C GLY A 582 30.93 -36.77 26.25
N VAL A 583 31.64 -35.79 25.65
CA VAL A 583 33.06 -35.54 25.95
C VAL A 583 33.21 -34.42 26.98
N SER A 584 32.38 -33.38 26.88
CA SER A 584 32.49 -32.16 27.68
C SER A 584 31.38 -32.00 28.73
N GLY A 585 30.40 -32.91 28.76
CA GLY A 585 29.28 -32.88 29.71
C GLY A 585 29.76 -32.91 31.15
N GLY A 586 29.30 -31.96 31.96
CA GLY A 586 29.74 -31.77 33.34
C GLY A 586 31.11 -31.10 33.51
N ALA A 587 31.87 -30.89 32.43
CA ALA A 587 33.18 -30.22 32.46
C ALA A 587 33.11 -28.75 32.02
N VAL A 588 32.09 -28.36 31.25
CA VAL A 588 31.91 -26.99 30.74
C VAL A 588 30.60 -26.38 31.24
N VAL A 589 30.54 -25.05 31.24
CA VAL A 589 29.30 -24.31 31.47
C VAL A 589 28.37 -24.50 30.27
N GLU A 590 27.08 -24.72 30.54
CA GLU A 590 26.08 -25.02 29.53
C GLU A 590 25.05 -23.86 29.43
N PRO A 591 25.11 -23.01 28.38
CA PRO A 591 24.20 -21.88 28.19
C PRO A 591 22.72 -22.25 28.24
N LEU A 592 22.34 -23.40 27.68
CA LEU A 592 20.95 -23.85 27.67
C LEU A 592 20.43 -24.09 29.09
N GLN A 593 21.22 -24.72 29.97
CA GLN A 593 20.83 -24.92 31.36
C GLN A 593 20.67 -23.59 32.11
N ILE A 594 21.51 -22.60 31.81
CA ILE A 594 21.42 -21.26 32.41
C ILE A 594 20.10 -20.59 31.98
N VAL A 595 19.81 -20.55 30.68
CA VAL A 595 18.58 -19.95 30.15
C VAL A 595 17.34 -20.64 30.75
N LEU A 596 17.33 -21.97 30.81
CA LEU A 596 16.21 -22.72 31.40
C LEU A 596 16.02 -22.39 32.90
N LYS A 597 17.11 -22.25 33.65
CA LYS A 597 17.07 -21.85 35.07
C LYS A 597 16.65 -20.40 35.27
N LEU A 598 17.05 -19.47 34.40
CA LEU A 598 16.61 -18.08 34.48
C LEU A 598 15.12 -17.97 34.21
N VAL A 599 14.68 -18.57 33.10
CA VAL A 599 13.30 -18.48 32.64
C VAL A 599 12.34 -19.17 33.61
N SER A 600 12.76 -20.26 34.26
CA SER A 600 11.94 -20.95 35.27
C SER A 600 11.71 -20.13 36.55
N GLN A 601 12.50 -19.07 36.79
CA GLN A 601 12.31 -18.17 37.95
C GLN A 601 11.42 -16.96 37.63
N LEU A 602 11.05 -16.74 36.37
CA LEU A 602 10.24 -15.58 35.97
C LEU A 602 8.76 -15.72 36.32
N VAL A 603 8.32 -16.93 36.63
CA VAL A 603 6.95 -17.27 37.02
C VAL A 603 7.00 -18.19 38.23
N ASP A 604 6.18 -17.94 39.24
CA ASP A 604 6.08 -18.76 40.44
C ASP A 604 5.25 -20.05 40.23
N ASP A 605 5.20 -20.89 41.26
CA ASP A 605 4.45 -22.16 41.25
C ASP A 605 2.93 -21.98 41.09
N GLN A 606 2.41 -20.75 41.26
CA GLN A 606 1.01 -20.40 41.06
C GLN A 606 0.75 -19.76 39.68
N GLY A 607 1.78 -19.64 38.83
CA GLY A 607 1.66 -19.05 37.50
C GLY A 607 1.70 -17.52 37.50
N ARG A 608 2.11 -16.87 38.59
CA ARG A 608 2.26 -15.41 38.66
C ARG A 608 3.68 -15.01 38.27
N VAL A 609 3.80 -13.93 37.50
CA VAL A 609 5.08 -13.31 37.17
C VAL A 609 5.83 -12.87 38.44
N SER A 610 7.08 -13.28 38.59
CA SER A 610 7.91 -13.11 39.81
C SER A 610 8.79 -11.84 39.80
N ILE A 611 8.49 -10.88 38.92
CA ILE A 611 9.21 -9.61 38.84
C ILE A 611 8.78 -8.72 40.03
N PRO A 612 9.72 -8.16 40.80
CA PRO A 612 9.40 -7.25 41.90
C PRO A 612 8.55 -6.07 41.44
N GLU A 613 7.58 -5.66 42.27
CA GLU A 613 6.71 -4.49 42.04
C GLU A 613 5.82 -4.59 40.77
N PHE A 614 5.81 -5.74 40.09
CA PHE A 614 5.14 -5.92 38.80
C PHE A 614 3.63 -5.73 38.85
N TYR A 615 2.99 -6.03 39.99
CA TYR A 615 1.54 -5.91 40.18
C TYR A 615 1.12 -4.61 40.88
N ASP A 616 2.06 -3.80 41.38
CA ASP A 616 1.75 -2.69 42.29
C ASP A 616 0.91 -1.59 41.62
N SER A 617 1.09 -1.41 40.31
CA SER A 617 0.34 -0.47 39.49
C SER A 617 -0.94 -1.05 38.89
N VAL A 618 -1.21 -2.36 39.03
CA VAL A 618 -2.41 -2.98 38.45
C VAL A 618 -3.65 -2.53 39.22
N ALA A 619 -4.55 -1.81 38.53
CA ALA A 619 -5.79 -1.35 39.15
C ALA A 619 -6.63 -2.51 39.72
N PRO A 620 -7.42 -2.30 40.79
CA PRO A 620 -8.47 -3.24 41.18
C PRO A 620 -9.64 -3.23 40.19
N PRO A 621 -10.42 -4.32 40.06
CA PRO A 621 -11.59 -4.35 39.18
C PRO A 621 -12.67 -3.40 39.68
N GLN A 622 -13.26 -2.64 38.76
CA GLN A 622 -14.38 -1.75 39.08
C GLN A 622 -15.69 -2.55 39.21
N ARG A 623 -16.66 -2.03 39.99
CA ARG A 623 -17.95 -2.71 40.22
C ARG A 623 -18.75 -2.94 38.92
N VAL A 624 -18.64 -2.02 37.97
CA VAL A 624 -19.25 -2.15 36.64
C VAL A 624 -18.55 -3.25 35.83
N GLU A 625 -17.21 -3.32 35.88
CA GLU A 625 -16.40 -4.36 35.24
C GLU A 625 -16.79 -5.77 35.74
N ASP A 626 -17.02 -5.92 37.05
CA ASP A 626 -17.50 -7.19 37.64
C ASP A 626 -18.84 -7.65 37.06
N THR A 627 -19.75 -6.70 36.83
CA THR A 627 -21.07 -6.97 36.25
C THR A 627 -20.94 -7.52 34.82
N TYR A 628 -20.06 -6.92 34.01
CA TYR A 628 -19.79 -7.40 32.65
C TYR A 628 -19.22 -8.83 32.67
N TYR A 629 -18.22 -9.10 33.51
CA TYR A 629 -17.65 -10.45 33.57
C TYR A 629 -18.67 -11.51 33.98
N ARG A 630 -19.53 -11.21 34.95
CA ARG A 630 -20.60 -12.13 35.38
C ARG A 630 -21.59 -12.40 34.25
N GLN A 631 -22.03 -11.36 33.53
CA GLN A 631 -22.92 -11.51 32.37
C GLN A 631 -22.29 -12.36 31.28
N ILE A 632 -21.03 -12.12 30.96
CA ILE A 632 -20.29 -12.87 29.93
C ILE A 632 -20.18 -14.35 30.31
N VAL A 633 -19.74 -14.66 31.53
CA VAL A 633 -19.57 -16.05 31.98
C VAL A 633 -20.90 -16.81 31.97
N GLN A 634 -21.95 -16.22 32.53
CA GLN A 634 -23.30 -16.82 32.52
C GLN A 634 -23.78 -17.08 31.09
N ARG A 635 -23.51 -16.14 30.18
CA ARG A 635 -23.97 -16.23 28.80
C ARG A 635 -23.20 -17.26 27.97
N ILE A 636 -21.88 -17.38 28.17
CA ILE A 636 -21.03 -18.35 27.46
C ILE A 636 -21.34 -19.78 27.91
N GLU A 637 -21.47 -20.02 29.22
CA GLU A 637 -21.73 -21.37 29.74
C GLU A 637 -23.15 -21.85 29.41
N ASN A 638 -24.08 -20.92 29.16
CA ASN A 638 -25.45 -21.19 28.73
C ASN A 638 -26.20 -22.22 29.61
N ARG A 639 -25.87 -22.23 30.91
CA ARG A 639 -26.50 -23.04 31.96
C ARG A 639 -26.45 -22.29 33.30
N PRO A 640 -27.29 -22.66 34.29
CA PRO A 640 -27.11 -22.17 35.65
C PRO A 640 -25.75 -22.59 36.20
N LEU A 641 -25.06 -21.63 36.81
CA LEU A 641 -23.79 -21.82 37.52
C LEU A 641 -24.02 -21.50 39.00
N ASP A 642 -23.39 -22.27 39.89
CA ASP A 642 -23.29 -21.83 41.28
C ASP A 642 -22.28 -20.68 41.43
N GLU A 643 -22.30 -20.01 42.58
CA GLU A 643 -21.45 -18.83 42.81
C GLU A 643 -19.95 -19.17 42.77
N ALA A 644 -19.55 -20.38 43.17
CA ALA A 644 -18.15 -20.79 43.18
C ALA A 644 -17.64 -21.09 41.75
N GLU A 645 -18.44 -21.76 40.92
CA GLU A 645 -18.18 -21.97 39.50
C GLU A 645 -18.08 -20.63 38.75
N LEU A 646 -19.03 -19.73 39.01
CA LEU A 646 -19.06 -18.39 38.41
C LEU A 646 -17.80 -17.60 38.75
N GLU A 647 -17.41 -17.52 40.02
CA GLU A 647 -16.20 -16.82 40.45
C GLU A 647 -14.93 -17.42 39.85
N LYS A 648 -14.86 -18.75 39.71
CA LYS A 648 -13.71 -19.43 39.09
C LYS A 648 -13.56 -19.11 37.60
N LEU A 649 -14.66 -19.16 36.85
CA LEU A 649 -14.67 -18.82 35.41
C LEU A 649 -14.42 -17.33 35.18
N LYS A 650 -15.00 -16.49 36.03
CA LYS A 650 -14.75 -15.05 36.07
C LYS A 650 -13.26 -14.75 36.27
N ALA A 651 -12.62 -15.40 37.25
CA ALA A 651 -11.19 -15.24 37.50
C ALA A 651 -10.33 -15.63 36.29
N ARG A 652 -10.70 -16.68 35.54
CA ARG A 652 -10.01 -17.05 34.28
C ARG A 652 -10.17 -15.98 33.20
N LEU A 653 -11.35 -15.40 33.06
CA LEU A 653 -11.60 -14.32 32.11
C LEU A 653 -10.82 -13.05 32.49
N MET A 654 -10.79 -12.70 33.77
CA MET A 654 -9.96 -11.61 34.28
C MET A 654 -8.47 -11.87 34.03
N ALA A 655 -8.00 -13.12 34.20
CA ALA A 655 -6.62 -13.51 33.89
C ALA A 655 -6.28 -13.40 32.40
N ARG A 656 -7.27 -13.39 31.49
CA ARG A 656 -7.09 -13.16 30.04
C ARG A 656 -7.14 -11.70 29.62
N TRP A 657 -7.79 -10.83 30.38
CA TRP A 657 -8.05 -9.44 29.95
C TRP A 657 -7.40 -8.37 30.81
N ARG A 658 -7.37 -8.54 32.14
CA ARG A 658 -7.03 -7.46 33.06
C ARG A 658 -5.81 -7.68 33.92
N PHE A 659 -5.33 -8.91 34.06
CA PHE A 659 -4.09 -9.19 34.80
C PHE A 659 -2.90 -9.31 33.85
N PRO A 660 -1.71 -8.84 34.22
CA PRO A 660 -0.53 -9.02 33.37
C PRO A 660 -0.09 -10.50 33.37
N SER A 661 0.65 -10.91 32.34
CA SER A 661 1.14 -12.29 32.19
C SER A 661 2.48 -12.33 31.49
N LEU A 662 3.25 -13.40 31.68
CA LEU A 662 4.50 -13.66 30.97
C LEU A 662 4.39 -15.00 30.22
N THR A 663 4.91 -15.05 29.00
CA THR A 663 4.93 -16.28 28.19
C THR A 663 6.31 -16.50 27.60
N VAL A 664 6.75 -17.75 27.62
CA VAL A 664 7.98 -18.22 26.96
C VAL A 664 7.56 -18.91 25.67
N HIS A 665 7.99 -18.37 24.54
CA HIS A 665 7.54 -18.84 23.22
C HIS A 665 8.40 -19.99 22.70
N LYS A 666 9.72 -19.82 22.79
CA LYS A 666 10.71 -20.79 22.30
C LYS A 666 12.07 -20.57 22.92
N VAL A 667 12.90 -21.60 22.88
CA VAL A 667 14.32 -21.55 23.23
C VAL A 667 15.14 -22.06 22.06
N ASP A 668 15.92 -21.17 21.45
CA ASP A 668 16.84 -21.48 20.36
C ASP A 668 18.26 -21.72 20.91
N VAL A 669 19.06 -22.55 20.22
CA VAL A 669 20.46 -22.83 20.56
C VAL A 669 21.36 -22.73 19.34
N SER A 670 22.66 -22.53 19.55
CA SER A 670 23.64 -22.62 18.46
C SER A 670 23.91 -24.06 18.01
N GLY A 671 24.34 -24.20 16.76
CA GLY A 671 24.64 -25.49 16.14
C GLY A 671 23.51 -26.02 15.25
N PRO A 672 23.72 -27.14 14.55
CA PRO A 672 22.70 -27.75 13.70
C PRO A 672 21.54 -28.32 14.53
N GLN A 673 20.30 -27.94 14.18
CA GLN A 673 19.09 -28.36 14.89
C GLN A 673 18.85 -29.88 14.91
N SER A 674 19.49 -30.63 14.00
CA SER A 674 19.33 -32.08 13.86
C SER A 674 20.30 -32.90 14.72
N ASN A 675 21.11 -32.27 15.59
CA ASN A 675 22.15 -32.95 16.36
C ASN A 675 21.96 -32.79 17.87
N ASP A 676 21.45 -33.85 18.51
CA ASP A 676 21.12 -33.86 19.94
C ASP A 676 22.31 -34.12 20.88
N SER A 677 23.53 -34.26 20.33
CA SER A 677 24.74 -34.63 21.09
C SER A 677 25.73 -33.46 21.27
N ILE A 678 25.24 -32.23 21.27
CA ILE A 678 26.07 -31.01 21.43
C ILE A 678 25.71 -30.24 22.70
N ILE A 679 26.70 -29.58 23.28
CA ILE A 679 26.53 -28.49 24.24
C ILE A 679 26.70 -27.20 23.45
N PRO A 680 25.65 -26.39 23.30
CA PRO A 680 25.70 -25.19 22.49
C PRO A 680 26.55 -24.10 23.15
N HIS A 681 27.16 -23.24 22.34
CA HIS A 681 27.86 -22.06 22.81
C HIS A 681 26.96 -20.87 23.13
N SER A 682 25.75 -20.84 22.58
CA SER A 682 24.71 -19.89 22.95
C SER A 682 23.34 -20.53 23.05
N ALA A 683 22.50 -19.96 23.91
CA ALA A 683 21.09 -20.29 24.02
C ALA A 683 20.28 -18.99 24.19
N GLN A 684 19.08 -18.93 23.62
CA GLN A 684 18.23 -17.75 23.63
C GLN A 684 16.76 -18.13 23.85
N ALA A 685 16.15 -17.61 24.91
CA ALA A 685 14.71 -17.68 25.09
C ALA A 685 14.03 -16.44 24.48
N SER A 686 12.95 -16.66 23.73
CA SER A 686 12.05 -15.60 23.28
C SER A 686 10.85 -15.53 24.22
N VAL A 687 10.62 -14.37 24.83
CA VAL A 687 9.57 -14.16 25.83
C VAL A 687 8.71 -12.94 25.49
N SER A 688 7.47 -12.94 25.97
CA SER A 688 6.62 -11.74 25.97
C SER A 688 5.99 -11.49 27.32
N LEU A 689 5.79 -10.22 27.63
CA LEU A 689 5.03 -9.75 28.77
C LEU A 689 3.80 -9.02 28.26
N ARG A 690 2.63 -9.39 28.79
CA ARG A 690 1.40 -8.63 28.59
C ARG A 690 1.24 -7.63 29.71
N VAL A 691 1.10 -6.36 29.35
CA VAL A 691 0.88 -5.25 30.30
C VAL A 691 -0.57 -4.78 30.26
N VAL A 692 -1.05 -4.23 31.36
CA VAL A 692 -2.45 -3.83 31.58
C VAL A 692 -2.54 -2.38 32.07
N PRO A 693 -3.73 -1.76 32.08
CA PRO A 693 -3.91 -0.37 32.48
C PRO A 693 -3.19 0.01 33.77
N ASN A 694 -2.61 1.22 33.74
CA ASN A 694 -1.74 1.85 34.74
C ASN A 694 -0.29 1.31 34.85
N GLN A 695 0.07 0.24 34.12
CA GLN A 695 1.47 -0.17 34.01
C GLN A 695 2.20 0.67 32.95
N ALA A 696 3.18 1.47 33.34
CA ALA A 696 4.03 2.18 32.39
C ALA A 696 4.97 1.18 31.69
N ILE A 697 4.90 1.10 30.36
CA ILE A 697 5.58 0.06 29.58
C ILE A 697 7.11 0.12 29.73
N ASP A 698 7.69 1.32 29.74
CA ASP A 698 9.14 1.52 29.92
C ASP A 698 9.61 1.09 31.30
N THR A 699 8.79 1.34 32.34
CA THR A 699 9.08 0.90 33.70
C THR A 699 9.07 -0.62 33.80
N VAL A 700 8.06 -1.28 33.23
CA VAL A 700 7.96 -2.75 33.24
C VAL A 700 9.11 -3.38 32.45
N ALA A 701 9.48 -2.81 31.30
CA ALA A 701 10.61 -3.27 30.50
C ALA A 701 11.93 -3.16 31.29
N ALA A 702 12.17 -2.03 31.96
CA ALA A 702 13.33 -1.83 32.82
C ALA A 702 13.36 -2.79 34.00
N GLN A 703 12.24 -2.94 34.73
CA GLN A 703 12.10 -3.88 35.85
C GLN A 703 12.37 -5.32 35.41
N PHE A 704 11.87 -5.73 34.25
CA PHE A 704 12.14 -7.04 33.68
C PHE A 704 13.63 -7.24 33.39
N THR A 705 14.28 -6.31 32.67
CA THR A 705 15.70 -6.41 32.34
C THR A 705 16.57 -6.46 33.60
N GLU A 706 16.30 -5.59 34.58
CA GLU A 706 17.03 -5.57 35.84
C GLU A 706 16.82 -6.86 36.65
N HIS A 707 15.59 -7.38 36.68
CA HIS A 707 15.28 -8.61 37.40
C HIS A 707 15.98 -9.84 36.79
N VAL A 708 15.98 -9.98 35.46
CA VAL A 708 16.71 -11.08 34.78
C VAL A 708 18.22 -10.98 35.05
N GLN A 709 18.78 -9.77 35.02
CA GLN A 709 20.19 -9.55 35.36
C GLN A 709 20.48 -9.96 36.82
N ARG A 710 19.65 -9.52 37.76
CA ARG A 710 19.78 -9.85 39.18
C ARG A 710 19.68 -11.36 39.42
N LEU A 711 18.76 -12.05 38.76
CA LEU A 711 18.63 -13.51 38.83
C LEU A 711 19.88 -14.21 38.30
N PHE A 712 20.46 -13.72 37.20
CA PHE A 712 21.71 -14.26 36.67
C PHE A 712 22.86 -14.11 37.65
N ASP A 713 23.02 -12.93 38.25
CA ASP A 713 24.08 -12.68 39.22
C ASP A 713 23.91 -13.52 40.50
N GLN A 714 22.67 -13.75 40.93
CA GLN A 714 22.35 -14.54 42.13
C GLN A 714 22.51 -16.06 41.92
N LEU A 715 22.00 -16.59 40.81
CA LEU A 715 22.04 -18.02 40.53
C LEU A 715 23.41 -18.47 40.03
N PHE A 716 24.19 -17.55 39.45
CA PHE A 716 25.47 -17.84 38.82
C PHE A 716 26.58 -16.83 39.19
N PRO A 717 26.90 -16.63 40.49
CA PRO A 717 27.81 -15.57 40.97
C PRO A 717 29.27 -15.70 40.52
N GLY A 718 29.61 -16.74 39.75
CA GLY A 718 30.94 -16.96 39.16
C GLY A 718 31.00 -16.79 37.63
N LEU A 719 29.88 -16.43 36.97
CA LEU A 719 29.83 -16.21 35.53
C LEU A 719 29.88 -14.71 35.23
N SER A 720 30.87 -14.30 34.44
CA SER A 720 30.96 -12.94 33.91
C SER A 720 31.74 -12.95 32.60
N PRO A 721 31.72 -11.86 31.81
CA PRO A 721 32.61 -11.75 30.64
C PRO A 721 34.10 -11.92 30.99
N ALA A 722 34.48 -11.65 32.24
CA ALA A 722 35.86 -11.78 32.73
C ALA A 722 36.16 -13.14 33.41
N SER A 723 35.16 -14.03 33.55
CA SER A 723 35.37 -15.35 34.16
C SER A 723 36.04 -16.32 33.18
N ALA A 724 36.69 -17.38 33.69
CA ALA A 724 37.33 -18.40 32.86
C ALA A 724 36.37 -19.13 31.90
N SER A 725 35.06 -19.06 32.16
CA SER A 725 33.99 -19.59 31.30
C SER A 725 33.55 -18.62 30.20
N GLY A 726 33.87 -17.32 30.30
CA GLY A 726 33.57 -16.31 29.27
C GLY A 726 32.07 -16.15 28.95
N CYS A 727 31.18 -16.49 29.89
CA CYS A 727 29.73 -16.46 29.66
C CYS A 727 29.14 -15.09 30.02
N ARG A 728 28.30 -14.56 29.13
CA ARG A 728 27.58 -13.28 29.33
C ARG A 728 26.09 -13.41 29.04
N LEU A 729 25.30 -12.70 29.83
CA LEU A 729 23.87 -12.49 29.61
C LEU A 729 23.66 -11.28 28.68
N ASN A 730 22.68 -11.39 27.78
CA ASN A 730 22.17 -10.29 26.98
C ASN A 730 20.63 -10.33 27.01
N VAL A 731 20.01 -9.26 27.49
CA VAL A 731 18.56 -9.09 27.48
C VAL A 731 18.22 -7.97 26.52
N THR A 732 17.38 -8.23 25.52
CA THR A 732 17.05 -7.26 24.48
C THR A 732 15.54 -7.09 24.39
N ILE A 733 15.05 -5.86 24.54
CA ILE A 733 13.66 -5.50 24.24
C ILE A 733 13.56 -5.27 22.73
N ARG A 734 12.72 -6.05 22.04
CA ARG A 734 12.59 -6.02 20.58
C ARG A 734 11.48 -5.10 20.10
N ASN A 735 10.32 -5.17 20.75
CA ASN A 735 9.14 -4.37 20.42
C ASN A 735 8.32 -4.09 21.69
N THR A 736 7.69 -2.92 21.74
CA THR A 736 6.78 -2.50 22.80
C THR A 736 5.53 -1.87 22.20
N ALA A 737 4.37 -2.22 22.75
CA ALA A 737 3.09 -1.66 22.38
C ALA A 737 2.27 -1.45 23.65
N ASP A 738 1.75 -0.24 23.84
CA ASP A 738 1.07 0.13 25.08
C ASP A 738 -0.32 -0.52 25.18
N TRP A 739 -0.87 -0.57 26.40
CA TRP A 739 -2.25 -1.02 26.62
C TRP A 739 -3.24 0.08 26.22
N TRP A 740 -4.50 -0.30 26.03
CA TRP A 740 -5.58 0.64 25.73
C TRP A 740 -6.78 0.41 26.65
N LEU A 741 -7.45 1.48 27.09
CA LEU A 741 -8.68 1.42 27.88
C LEU A 741 -9.60 2.60 27.51
N GLY A 742 -10.71 2.31 26.85
CA GLY A 742 -11.71 3.29 26.44
C GLY A 742 -12.71 3.65 27.54
N ASP A 743 -13.23 4.87 27.50
CA ASP A 743 -14.29 5.34 28.39
C ASP A 743 -15.67 4.88 27.89
N THR A 744 -16.17 3.79 28.47
CA THR A 744 -17.49 3.21 28.17
C THR A 744 -18.67 4.14 28.42
N THR A 745 -18.48 5.24 29.15
CA THR A 745 -19.55 6.19 29.49
C THR A 745 -19.71 7.32 28.48
N ASN A 746 -18.77 7.49 27.57
CA ASN A 746 -18.80 8.58 26.59
C ASN A 746 -19.91 8.39 25.54
N ALA A 747 -20.27 9.49 24.86
CA ALA A 747 -21.35 9.48 23.87
C ALA A 747 -21.07 8.57 22.66
N TYR A 748 -19.79 8.34 22.33
CA TYR A 748 -19.41 7.49 21.20
C TYR A 748 -19.63 6.01 21.50
N PHE A 749 -19.29 5.52 22.70
CA PHE A 749 -19.59 4.16 23.13
C PHE A 749 -21.09 3.91 23.21
N GLN A 750 -21.88 4.90 23.64
CA GLN A 750 -23.34 4.82 23.65
C GLN A 750 -23.92 4.76 22.23
N ALA A 751 -23.39 5.57 21.30
CA ALA A 751 -23.77 5.52 19.89
C ALA A 751 -23.42 4.16 19.26
N ALA A 752 -22.25 3.60 19.57
CA ALA A 752 -21.85 2.26 19.13
C ALA A 752 -22.76 1.17 19.70
N GLU A 753 -23.09 1.23 21.00
CA GLU A 753 -24.04 0.31 21.63
C GLU A 753 -25.40 0.34 20.94
N GLN A 754 -25.92 1.55 20.68
CA GLN A 754 -27.21 1.73 20.02
C GLN A 754 -27.19 1.21 18.57
N ALA A 755 -26.13 1.52 17.82
CA ALA A 755 -25.96 1.06 16.44
C ALA A 755 -25.90 -0.48 16.36
N ILE A 756 -25.16 -1.12 17.26
CA ILE A 756 -25.12 -2.58 17.36
C ILE A 756 -26.50 -3.14 17.72
N THR A 757 -27.17 -2.53 18.71
CA THR A 757 -28.49 -2.97 19.18
C THR A 757 -29.54 -2.89 18.07
N ASN A 758 -29.53 -1.82 17.26
CA ASN A 758 -30.44 -1.65 16.13
C ASN A 758 -30.30 -2.78 15.11
N GLN A 759 -29.06 -3.15 14.77
CA GLN A 759 -28.79 -4.13 13.72
C GLN A 759 -28.87 -5.58 14.21
N TRP A 760 -28.59 -5.84 15.48
CA TRP A 760 -28.56 -7.18 16.05
C TRP A 760 -29.74 -7.53 16.96
N GLY A 761 -30.56 -6.55 17.34
CA GLY A 761 -31.74 -6.74 18.20
C GLY A 761 -31.41 -7.06 19.66
N THR A 762 -30.14 -6.95 20.05
CA THR A 762 -29.66 -7.20 21.42
C THR A 762 -28.53 -6.24 21.76
N LYS A 763 -28.46 -5.83 23.03
CA LYS A 763 -27.37 -5.02 23.55
C LYS A 763 -26.05 -5.78 23.45
N PRO A 764 -24.95 -5.17 22.96
CA PRO A 764 -23.64 -5.81 22.94
C PRO A 764 -23.10 -6.06 24.34
N MET A 765 -22.24 -7.08 24.46
CA MET A 765 -21.43 -7.28 25.65
C MET A 765 -20.18 -6.41 25.59
N TYR A 766 -19.91 -5.67 26.67
CA TYR A 766 -18.66 -4.94 26.82
C TYR A 766 -17.54 -5.93 27.15
N ILE A 767 -16.55 -6.00 26.27
CA ILE A 767 -15.42 -6.92 26.42
C ILE A 767 -14.09 -6.16 26.42
N ARG A 768 -13.09 -6.80 27.01
CA ARG A 768 -11.69 -6.46 26.80
C ARG A 768 -11.07 -7.57 25.96
N GLU A 769 -9.88 -7.35 25.44
CA GLU A 769 -9.16 -8.36 24.67
C GLU A 769 -7.75 -8.59 25.22
N GLY A 770 -7.24 -9.79 24.96
CA GLY A 770 -5.86 -10.15 25.26
C GLY A 770 -4.85 -9.69 24.20
N GLY A 771 -5.35 -9.35 23.00
CA GLY A 771 -4.58 -8.81 21.89
C GLY A 771 -4.07 -7.39 22.14
N THR A 772 -3.30 -6.88 21.20
CA THR A 772 -2.64 -5.56 21.27
C THR A 772 -2.69 -4.92 19.89
N ILE A 773 -3.10 -3.65 19.83
CA ILE A 773 -3.05 -2.82 18.63
C ILE A 773 -2.23 -1.59 19.02
N GLY A 774 -0.94 -1.61 18.67
CA GLY A 774 0.05 -0.66 19.22
C GLY A 774 -0.20 0.80 18.82
N ALA A 775 -0.90 1.02 17.70
CA ALA A 775 -1.20 2.35 17.19
C ALA A 775 -2.23 3.11 18.03
N VAL A 776 -3.25 2.43 18.59
CA VAL A 776 -4.42 3.10 19.19
C VAL A 776 -4.06 4.00 20.37
N PRO A 777 -3.30 3.56 21.39
CA PRO A 777 -2.90 4.44 22.49
C PRO A 777 -2.12 5.66 22.02
N TRP A 778 -1.26 5.48 21.01
CA TRP A 778 -0.49 6.58 20.45
C TRP A 778 -1.37 7.57 19.68
N LEU A 779 -2.35 7.08 18.89
CA LEU A 779 -3.28 7.93 18.15
C LEU A 779 -4.16 8.75 19.09
N GLU A 780 -4.70 8.15 20.17
CA GLU A 780 -5.49 8.89 21.17
C GLU A 780 -4.67 10.01 21.81
N HIS A 781 -3.42 9.71 22.17
CA HIS A 781 -2.52 10.71 22.75
C HIS A 781 -2.15 11.81 21.74
N HIS A 782 -1.80 11.42 20.51
CA HIS A 782 -1.37 12.36 19.46
C HIS A 782 -2.49 13.31 19.03
N PHE A 783 -3.71 12.79 18.88
CA PHE A 783 -4.87 13.56 18.44
C PHE A 783 -5.72 14.11 19.60
N GLU A 784 -5.38 13.81 20.85
CA GLU A 784 -6.17 14.17 22.04
C GLU A 784 -7.66 13.81 21.88
N SER A 785 -7.93 12.61 21.40
CA SER A 785 -9.26 12.14 20.99
C SER A 785 -9.54 10.75 21.53
N SER A 786 -10.79 10.45 21.86
CA SER A 786 -11.17 9.10 22.32
C SER A 786 -11.28 8.12 21.15
N ALA A 787 -10.96 6.85 21.41
CA ALA A 787 -11.14 5.76 20.47
C ALA A 787 -12.36 4.87 20.81
N VAL A 788 -12.95 4.24 19.79
CA VAL A 788 -13.99 3.22 19.90
C VAL A 788 -13.65 2.05 18.97
N ASN A 789 -13.61 0.83 19.53
CA ASN A 789 -13.34 -0.39 18.77
C ASN A 789 -14.62 -1.24 18.65
N ILE A 790 -15.18 -1.32 17.44
CA ILE A 790 -16.40 -2.07 17.14
C ILE A 790 -16.02 -3.38 16.41
N PRO A 791 -16.00 -4.54 17.08
CA PRO A 791 -15.58 -5.78 16.45
C PRO A 791 -16.59 -6.31 15.43
N LEU A 792 -16.08 -6.71 14.28
CA LEU A 792 -16.84 -7.39 13.22
C LEU A 792 -16.58 -8.91 13.21
N GLY A 793 -15.35 -9.32 13.50
CA GLY A 793 -14.95 -10.72 13.53
C GLY A 793 -15.49 -11.50 14.73
N GLN A 794 -15.27 -12.81 14.73
CA GLN A 794 -15.76 -13.74 15.74
C GLN A 794 -14.65 -14.62 16.29
N SER A 795 -14.90 -15.26 17.43
CA SER A 795 -13.90 -16.08 18.12
C SER A 795 -13.32 -17.22 17.28
N SER A 796 -14.08 -17.72 16.29
CA SER A 796 -13.68 -18.82 15.41
C SER A 796 -13.11 -18.37 14.06
N ASP A 797 -12.80 -17.09 13.90
CA ASP A 797 -12.31 -16.51 12.64
C ASP A 797 -10.85 -16.84 12.35
N GLN A 798 -10.10 -17.35 13.34
CA GLN A 798 -8.73 -17.87 13.15
C GLN A 798 -7.74 -16.83 12.60
N ALA A 799 -7.84 -15.58 13.04
CA ALA A 799 -6.83 -14.56 12.77
C ALA A 799 -5.41 -15.06 13.11
N HIS A 800 -4.44 -14.72 12.25
CA HIS A 800 -3.05 -15.21 12.23
C HIS A 800 -2.85 -16.71 11.95
N LEU A 801 -3.89 -17.53 12.04
CA LEU A 801 -3.84 -18.98 11.82
C LEU A 801 -4.24 -19.33 10.38
N SER A 802 -4.18 -20.62 10.04
CA SER A 802 -4.67 -21.10 8.75
C SER A 802 -6.19 -21.11 8.69
N ASN A 803 -6.76 -21.10 7.47
CA ASN A 803 -8.21 -21.07 7.26
C ASN A 803 -8.91 -19.86 7.93
N GLU A 804 -8.22 -18.73 7.99
CA GLU A 804 -8.80 -17.46 8.43
C GLU A 804 -10.09 -17.18 7.65
N ARG A 805 -11.11 -16.73 8.37
CA ARG A 805 -12.45 -16.53 7.82
C ARG A 805 -13.18 -15.38 8.48
N ILE A 806 -14.22 -14.87 7.82
CA ILE A 806 -15.21 -13.97 8.42
C ILE A 806 -16.61 -14.42 8.01
N ARG A 807 -17.56 -14.42 8.95
CA ARG A 807 -18.95 -14.74 8.65
C ARG A 807 -19.56 -13.65 7.76
N LEU A 808 -20.14 -14.04 6.63
CA LEU A 808 -20.73 -13.11 5.67
C LEU A 808 -21.80 -12.21 6.31
N LYS A 809 -22.59 -12.76 7.24
CA LYS A 809 -23.58 -12.00 8.02
C LYS A 809 -22.92 -10.91 8.86
N ASN A 810 -21.78 -11.19 9.48
CA ASN A 810 -21.04 -10.25 10.31
C ASN A 810 -20.47 -9.10 9.48
N LEU A 811 -19.86 -9.41 8.33
CA LEU A 811 -19.35 -8.38 7.42
C LEU A 811 -20.47 -7.45 6.92
N LEU A 812 -21.59 -7.99 6.45
CA LEU A 812 -22.69 -7.20 5.90
C LEU A 812 -23.46 -6.42 6.98
N LYS A 813 -23.77 -7.03 8.13
CA LYS A 813 -24.39 -6.31 9.25
C LYS A 813 -23.43 -5.33 9.90
N GLY A 814 -22.14 -5.64 9.94
CA GLY A 814 -21.08 -4.75 10.43
C GLY A 814 -21.07 -3.44 9.65
N LYS A 815 -21.13 -3.49 8.31
CA LYS A 815 -21.31 -2.30 7.46
C LYS A 815 -22.56 -1.48 7.85
N GLU A 816 -23.69 -2.14 8.12
CA GLU A 816 -24.91 -1.44 8.57
C GLU A 816 -24.76 -0.85 9.99
N VAL A 817 -24.06 -1.53 10.91
CA VAL A 817 -23.72 -1.00 12.23
C VAL A 817 -22.86 0.26 12.10
N MET A 818 -21.85 0.24 11.23
CA MET A 818 -21.00 1.40 10.98
C MET A 818 -21.82 2.58 10.43
N LYS A 819 -22.76 2.30 9.51
CA LYS A 819 -23.67 3.31 8.96
C LYS A 819 -24.55 3.94 10.06
N ASP A 820 -25.13 3.12 10.94
CA ASP A 820 -25.92 3.62 12.08
C ASP A 820 -25.06 4.39 13.09
N PHE A 821 -23.82 3.96 13.33
CA PHE A 821 -22.87 4.68 14.18
C PHE A 821 -22.60 6.09 13.63
N PHE A 822 -22.25 6.22 12.34
CA PHE A 822 -22.01 7.52 11.71
C PHE A 822 -23.23 8.45 11.73
N ARG A 823 -24.46 7.91 11.68
CA ARG A 823 -25.69 8.69 11.85
C ARG A 823 -25.95 9.10 13.30
N GLY A 824 -25.61 8.23 14.26
CA GLY A 824 -25.87 8.43 15.68
C GLY A 824 -24.94 9.43 16.35
N ILE A 825 -23.70 9.57 15.86
CA ILE A 825 -22.76 10.57 16.37
C ILE A 825 -23.23 11.99 16.01
N GLY A 826 -23.33 12.88 17.02
CA GLY A 826 -23.72 14.29 16.83
C GLY A 826 -25.22 14.61 16.95
N GLN A 827 -26.11 13.62 17.16
CA GLN A 827 -27.52 13.89 17.49
C GLN A 827 -27.69 14.19 18.99
N PRO A 828 -28.50 15.21 19.39
CA PRO A 828 -28.86 15.39 20.78
C PRO A 828 -29.65 14.17 21.25
N GLN A 829 -29.14 13.48 22.26
CA GLN A 829 -29.84 12.38 22.87
C GLN A 829 -31.17 12.88 23.43
N ALA A 830 -32.27 12.26 23.02
CA ALA A 830 -33.53 12.40 23.74
C ALA A 830 -33.27 11.92 25.18
N GLN A 831 -33.21 12.86 26.13
CA GLN A 831 -33.29 12.54 27.54
C GLN A 831 -34.56 11.74 27.74
N THR A 832 -34.42 10.42 27.86
CA THR A 832 -35.46 9.60 28.46
C THR A 832 -35.53 10.06 29.91
N SER A 833 -36.52 10.91 30.19
CA SER A 833 -36.88 11.28 31.55
C SER A 833 -37.22 10.00 32.29
N VAL A 834 -36.26 9.47 33.04
CA VAL A 834 -36.55 8.55 34.13
C VAL A 834 -37.39 9.38 35.10
N SER A 835 -38.70 9.13 35.11
CA SER A 835 -39.58 9.69 36.13
C SER A 835 -39.14 9.12 37.47
N GLU A 836 -38.34 9.88 38.20
CA GLU A 836 -38.12 9.70 39.64
C GLU A 836 -39.46 9.87 40.36
N ASN A 837 -40.20 8.77 40.54
CA ASN A 837 -41.13 8.67 41.65
C ASN A 837 -40.36 8.12 42.85
N SER A 838 -39.68 9.03 43.55
CA SER A 838 -39.14 8.82 44.89
C SER A 838 -40.30 8.77 45.89
N ALA A 839 -40.77 7.56 46.23
CA ALA A 839 -41.52 7.37 47.46
C ALA A 839 -40.53 7.28 48.63
N ILE A 840 -40.23 8.43 49.22
CA ILE A 840 -39.61 8.54 50.54
C ILE A 840 -40.55 7.89 51.55
N VAL A 841 -40.13 6.80 52.19
CA VAL A 841 -40.77 6.28 53.41
C VAL A 841 -39.73 6.17 54.51
N SER A 842 -39.97 6.89 55.59
CA SER A 842 -39.53 6.57 56.95
C SER A 842 -40.35 7.40 57.94
N PRO A 843 -40.55 6.94 59.18
CA PRO A 843 -41.18 5.67 59.57
C PRO A 843 -42.36 5.93 60.52
N MET A 844 -43.45 5.16 60.45
CA MET A 844 -44.46 5.19 61.51
C MET A 844 -45.06 3.81 61.77
N VAL A 845 -44.65 3.28 62.93
CA VAL A 845 -45.41 2.57 63.97
C VAL A 845 -46.61 1.72 63.54
N ALA A 846 -46.52 0.45 63.91
CA ALA A 846 -47.53 -0.59 63.82
C ALA A 846 -48.92 -0.19 64.35
N ALA A 847 -49.95 -0.56 63.60
CA ALA A 847 -51.26 -0.93 64.13
C ALA A 847 -51.93 -1.95 63.21
N THR A 848 -52.16 -3.13 63.77
CA THR A 848 -52.96 -4.25 63.26
C THR A 848 -54.44 -3.89 63.12
N ASN A 849 -55.11 -4.44 62.09
CA ASN A 849 -56.51 -4.95 62.07
C ASN A 849 -56.96 -5.06 60.60
N THR A 850 -57.08 -6.26 60.02
CA THR A 850 -58.24 -7.18 60.00
C THR A 850 -59.39 -6.75 59.09
N ASN A 851 -59.96 -7.77 58.43
CA ASN A 851 -61.24 -7.86 57.70
C ASN A 851 -61.20 -7.56 56.20
N GLU A 852 -61.28 -8.61 55.37
CA GLU A 852 -62.50 -9.27 54.82
C GLU A 852 -62.77 -8.71 53.41
N ALA A 853 -62.49 -9.50 52.38
CA ALA A 853 -63.46 -10.34 51.67
C ALA A 853 -64.32 -9.54 50.68
N THR A 854 -64.21 -9.84 49.39
CA THR A 854 -65.34 -10.30 48.56
C THR A 854 -64.88 -10.68 47.15
N GLU A 855 -65.49 -11.76 46.69
CA GLU A 855 -65.36 -12.47 45.42
C GLU A 855 -65.95 -11.72 44.21
N SER A 856 -65.50 -12.05 43.01
CA SER A 856 -66.34 -12.58 41.89
C SER A 856 -65.47 -12.64 40.61
N ASN A 857 -65.06 -13.80 40.08
CA ASN A 857 -65.76 -14.87 39.34
C ASN A 857 -66.30 -14.49 37.94
N SER A 858 -65.63 -14.96 36.88
CA SER A 858 -66.20 -15.61 35.66
C SER A 858 -65.06 -15.91 34.66
N ALA A 859 -64.55 -17.14 34.55
CA ALA A 859 -65.04 -18.27 33.74
C ALA A 859 -64.59 -18.27 32.25
N LYS A 860 -63.53 -19.07 31.97
CA LYS A 860 -63.38 -20.20 30.99
C LYS A 860 -64.08 -20.17 29.60
N PRO A 861 -63.73 -21.09 28.67
CA PRO A 861 -62.46 -21.77 28.35
C PRO A 861 -62.19 -21.83 26.82
N ASP A 862 -61.02 -22.34 26.39
CA ASP A 862 -60.95 -23.52 25.51
C ASP A 862 -59.51 -23.94 25.18
N SER A 863 -59.40 -25.24 24.95
CA SER A 863 -58.25 -26.14 24.97
C SER A 863 -57.96 -26.74 23.60
N ASP A 864 -56.69 -27.02 23.30
CA ASP A 864 -56.14 -28.26 22.69
C ASP A 864 -54.70 -27.96 22.20
N ALA A 865 -53.62 -28.66 22.56
CA ALA A 865 -53.25 -30.08 22.67
C ALA A 865 -52.41 -30.56 21.46
N GLY A 866 -51.23 -31.18 21.75
CA GLY A 866 -50.40 -31.99 20.83
C GLY A 866 -48.89 -31.64 20.86
N LEU A 867 -48.08 -32.17 21.81
CA LEU A 867 -47.23 -33.39 21.75
C LEU A 867 -46.13 -33.36 20.66
N GLU A 868 -44.84 -33.14 20.99
CA GLU A 868 -43.81 -34.12 21.43
C GLU A 868 -43.37 -35.14 20.35
N VAL A 869 -42.13 -35.02 19.86
CA VAL A 869 -40.95 -35.88 20.17
C VAL A 869 -39.69 -35.03 20.09
#